data_AF-A0A7C6XKL5-F1
#
_entry.id   AF-A0A7C6XKL5-F1
#
_cell.length_a   1.000
_cell.length_b   1.000
_cell.length_c   1.000
_cell.angle_alpha   90.00
_cell.angle_beta   90.00
_cell.angle_gamma   90.00
#
_symmetry.space_group_name_H-M   'P 1'
#
loop_
_entity.id
_entity.type
_entity.pdbx_description
1 polymer ?
#
loop_
_entity_poly.entity_id
_entity_poly.type
_entity_poly.pdbx_seq_one_letter_code
_entity_poly.pdbx_strand_id
1 'polypeptide(L)'
;MNEAWTVLLGLLQRGDLYGYEIARAMEAEPFRGRLAMSMAQLYAELHRMAGEGLIERAGVEAAEGRPAREVYRITHAGRDALAQALRTAWAAVEPERTPLDIAALFVDALPEEDVVQALRERIRRLDEERSQLERRLAREAELARETGSAGVRSMVVDLLERMRLRVDAERQWTRDLVARVEAGAYGPPTPVSQPVRRASRRRATPGLGAFTFVLHSHLPYCRLAGQWPHGEEWIHEAAAETYIPLLNALYDLKEEGVDYRLTVSLTPVLTEQLADRDIQSHFMVYLAQEIEAAERDIPRFGEADQAHLEYLARYYSRFYRHVRQSFVERFGGDIVGAFRRLQDEGYVEIITSAATHGYLPLLSRDSSIYGQLRSGVESYRRHMGRSPRAIWLPECAYRPAYVDDDGTVRPALEEFLAPLGLTCFFAETHAIEGGRPVGKAAGDVAIGPYGSITRRYVLPVDESQELAQGGTTYQAYYVVGSSRGLTEPPVAVIGRNNRTGQQVWSADLGYPGEADYREFHKKDERSGLQYWRVTGPRVDLGDKDLYHPDWAADRVRDHARHFAGLVEQLVRAYHESTGAYGLVASNYDAELFGHWWFEGIDWIREVFRLLSESDIVDLVSASQFIDEREPEAVMAVPESSWGVGGTHWTWDNDATRWMWEPIHEAERRMERLVSLYPQAQGDLRLVLNQAARELLLLQSSDWPFLVTTGQADAYATERFTNHLERFRRLADLAEQGGGPEARAYAEGLYELDKVFAHIDYRWFAARQGTAE
;
A
#
# COMPACT_ATOMS: atom_id res chain seq x y z
N MET A 1 10.04 11.73 -26.73
CA MET A 1 9.61 13.05 -27.21
C MET A 1 8.14 12.94 -27.57
N ASN A 2 7.29 13.87 -27.10
CA ASN A 2 5.85 13.81 -27.38
C ASN A 2 5.54 14.17 -28.86
N GLU A 3 4.32 13.87 -29.29
CA GLU A 3 3.88 14.11 -30.67
C GLU A 3 3.88 15.61 -31.03
N ALA A 4 3.49 16.47 -30.09
CA ALA A 4 3.46 17.92 -30.26
C ALA A 4 4.83 18.49 -30.65
N TRP A 5 5.89 18.10 -29.94
CA TRP A 5 7.25 18.58 -30.21
C TRP A 5 7.79 18.05 -31.53
N THR A 6 7.40 16.84 -31.91
CA THR A 6 7.73 16.26 -33.21
C THR A 6 7.14 17.10 -34.35
N VAL A 7 5.90 17.54 -34.22
CA VAL A 7 5.25 18.44 -35.20
C VAL A 7 5.90 19.82 -35.21
N LEU A 8 6.14 20.43 -34.03
CA LEU A 8 6.71 21.78 -33.92
C LEU A 8 8.14 21.85 -34.45
N LEU A 9 9.00 20.89 -34.09
CA LEU A 9 10.36 20.78 -34.63
C LEU A 9 10.33 20.49 -36.14
N GLY A 10 9.40 19.65 -36.60
CA GLY A 10 9.21 19.38 -38.03
C GLY A 10 8.80 20.61 -38.85
N LEU A 11 8.03 21.53 -38.27
CA LEU A 11 7.69 22.82 -38.87
C LEU A 11 8.89 23.78 -38.88
N LEU A 12 9.59 23.92 -37.74
CA LEU A 12 10.77 24.79 -37.59
C LEU A 12 11.99 24.31 -38.38
N GLN A 13 12.05 23.02 -38.73
CA GLN A 13 13.07 22.48 -39.64
C GLN A 13 12.96 23.07 -41.06
N ARG A 14 11.80 23.63 -41.44
CA ARG A 14 11.56 24.23 -42.76
C ARG A 14 11.95 25.71 -42.84
N GLY A 15 12.20 26.34 -41.70
CA GLY A 15 12.57 27.75 -41.59
C GLY A 15 12.24 28.33 -40.22
N ASP A 16 12.78 29.51 -39.96
CA ASP A 16 12.48 30.27 -38.74
C ASP A 16 11.04 30.79 -38.80
N LEU A 17 10.23 30.54 -37.76
CA LEU A 17 8.80 30.88 -37.74
C LEU A 17 8.42 31.58 -36.44
N TYR A 18 7.44 32.50 -36.49
CA TYR A 18 6.80 33.04 -35.28
C TYR A 18 5.51 32.29 -34.94
N GLY A 19 5.05 32.38 -33.68
CA GLY A 19 3.97 31.54 -33.14
C GLY A 19 2.68 31.48 -33.98
N TYR A 20 2.25 32.60 -34.57
CA TYR A 20 1.06 32.61 -35.43
C TYR A 20 1.26 31.89 -36.78
N GLU A 21 2.48 31.88 -37.34
CA GLU A 21 2.76 31.09 -38.55
C GLU A 21 2.77 29.61 -38.28
N ILE A 22 3.25 29.21 -37.11
CA ILE A 22 3.21 27.82 -36.64
C ILE A 22 1.75 27.37 -36.48
N ALA A 23 0.92 28.17 -35.78
CA ALA A 23 -0.51 27.89 -35.63
C ALA A 23 -1.22 27.79 -36.99
N ARG A 24 -0.97 28.75 -37.90
CA ARG A 24 -1.54 28.71 -39.25
C ARG A 24 -1.08 27.49 -40.05
N ALA A 25 0.17 27.06 -39.87
CA ALA A 25 0.71 25.86 -40.54
C ALA A 25 0.08 24.57 -39.99
N MET A 26 -0.25 24.52 -38.69
CA MET A 26 -0.99 23.40 -38.07
C MET A 26 -2.46 23.35 -38.52
N GLU A 27 -3.07 24.49 -38.80
CA GLU A 27 -4.44 24.59 -39.33
C GLU A 27 -4.53 24.36 -40.85
N ALA A 28 -3.40 24.27 -41.55
CA ALA A 28 -3.31 24.02 -42.98
C ALA A 28 -3.10 22.53 -43.29
N GLU A 29 -3.47 22.11 -44.50
CA GLU A 29 -3.13 20.78 -45.00
C GLU A 29 -1.60 20.64 -45.15
N PRO A 30 -0.98 19.51 -44.73
CA PRO A 30 -1.60 18.24 -44.33
C PRO A 30 -1.79 18.03 -42.81
N PHE A 31 -1.54 19.06 -41.98
CA PHE A 31 -1.50 18.93 -40.52
C PHE A 31 -2.85 19.16 -39.83
N ARG A 32 -3.81 19.74 -40.56
CA ARG A 32 -5.17 20.00 -40.10
C ARG A 32 -5.80 18.75 -39.49
N GLY A 33 -6.25 18.86 -38.24
CA GLY A 33 -6.94 17.79 -37.50
C GLY A 33 -6.04 16.67 -36.97
N ARG A 34 -4.71 16.76 -37.13
CA ARG A 34 -3.76 15.77 -36.59
C ARG A 34 -3.21 16.14 -35.21
N LEU A 35 -3.20 17.43 -34.87
CA LEU A 35 -2.79 17.96 -33.57
C LEU A 35 -3.64 19.19 -33.27
N ALA A 36 -4.44 19.15 -32.20
CA ALA A 36 -5.27 20.27 -31.77
C ALA A 36 -4.58 20.98 -30.60
N MET A 37 -4.29 22.27 -30.76
CA MET A 37 -3.57 23.06 -29.76
C MET A 37 -4.04 24.52 -29.82
N SER A 38 -4.39 25.10 -28.66
CA SER A 38 -4.68 26.53 -28.55
C SER A 38 -3.40 27.38 -28.63
N MET A 39 -3.55 28.67 -28.95
CA MET A 39 -2.40 29.60 -28.98
C MET A 39 -1.65 29.66 -27.63
N ALA A 40 -2.34 29.54 -26.50
CA ALA A 40 -1.72 29.56 -25.18
C ALA A 40 -0.85 28.31 -24.95
N GLN A 41 -1.35 27.14 -25.33
CA GLN A 41 -0.60 25.89 -25.27
C GLN A 41 0.61 25.93 -26.22
N LEU A 42 0.47 26.48 -27.42
CA LEU A 42 1.57 26.63 -28.36
C LEU A 42 2.74 27.43 -27.77
N TYR A 43 2.46 28.58 -27.15
CA TYR A 43 3.53 29.37 -26.51
C TYR A 43 4.13 28.68 -25.29
N ALA A 44 3.32 27.95 -24.50
CA ALA A 44 3.83 27.15 -23.39
C ALA A 44 4.81 26.08 -23.86
N GLU A 45 4.48 25.36 -24.93
CA GLU A 45 5.37 24.34 -25.51
C GLU A 45 6.64 24.94 -26.12
N LEU A 46 6.53 26.07 -26.84
CA LEU A 46 7.71 26.77 -27.36
C LEU A 46 8.63 27.26 -26.23
N HIS A 47 8.08 27.71 -25.10
CA HIS A 47 8.88 28.07 -23.92
C HIS A 47 9.59 26.87 -23.30
N ARG A 48 8.90 25.73 -23.16
CA ARG A 48 9.51 24.49 -22.68
C ARG A 48 10.63 24.00 -23.60
N MET A 49 10.37 23.97 -24.91
CA MET A 49 11.35 23.56 -25.92
C MET A 49 12.58 24.47 -25.92
N ALA A 50 12.40 25.78 -25.66
CA ALA A 50 13.52 26.71 -25.50
C ALA A 50 14.29 26.48 -24.19
N GLY A 51 13.60 26.15 -23.09
CA GLY A 51 14.22 25.78 -21.81
C GLY A 51 15.06 24.50 -21.90
N GLU A 52 14.65 23.55 -22.73
CA GLU A 52 15.40 22.30 -23.01
C GLU A 52 16.45 22.45 -24.12
N GLY A 53 16.61 23.66 -24.68
CA GLY A 53 17.61 23.94 -25.71
C GLY A 53 17.33 23.31 -27.07
N LEU A 54 16.10 22.86 -27.34
CA LEU A 54 15.68 22.28 -28.62
C LEU A 54 15.40 23.35 -29.68
N ILE A 55 15.03 24.56 -29.24
CA ILE A 55 14.83 25.74 -30.09
C ILE A 55 15.48 26.98 -29.43
N GLU A 56 15.82 27.98 -30.24
CA GLU A 56 16.33 29.28 -29.79
C GLU A 56 15.44 30.44 -30.28
N ARG A 57 15.46 31.57 -29.57
CA ARG A 57 14.79 32.81 -30.01
C ARG A 57 15.72 33.55 -30.97
N ALA A 58 15.39 33.51 -32.26
CA ALA A 58 16.23 34.00 -33.35
C ALA A 58 16.16 35.53 -33.58
N GLY A 59 15.20 36.21 -32.95
CA GLY A 59 15.06 37.68 -33.00
C GLY A 59 13.62 38.14 -32.74
N VAL A 60 13.44 39.47 -32.76
CA VAL A 60 12.14 40.13 -32.70
C VAL A 60 11.95 40.94 -33.98
N GLU A 61 10.95 40.60 -34.79
CA GLU A 61 10.56 41.42 -35.93
C GLU A 61 9.60 42.52 -35.46
N ALA A 62 9.99 43.79 -35.68
CA ALA A 62 9.14 44.95 -35.47
C ALA A 62 8.89 45.64 -36.83
N ALA A 63 7.62 45.74 -37.22
CA ALA A 63 7.19 46.53 -38.37
C ALA A 63 6.36 47.73 -37.87
N GLU A 64 6.53 48.91 -38.48
CA GLU A 64 5.79 50.12 -38.12
C GLU A 64 4.27 49.85 -38.07
N GLY A 65 3.68 50.01 -36.88
CA GLY A 65 2.24 49.82 -36.64
C GLY A 65 1.80 48.39 -36.26
N ARG A 66 2.69 47.44 -35.96
CA ARG A 66 2.33 46.08 -35.47
C ARG A 66 3.11 45.67 -34.21
N PRO A 67 2.52 44.86 -33.31
CA PRO A 67 3.20 44.37 -32.11
C PRO A 67 4.40 43.49 -32.47
N ALA A 68 5.44 43.59 -31.64
CA ALA A 68 6.68 42.82 -31.72
C ALA A 68 6.42 41.31 -31.80
N ARG A 69 7.06 40.62 -32.74
CA ARG A 69 6.88 39.17 -32.97
C ARG A 69 8.16 38.41 -32.63
N GLU A 70 8.06 37.44 -31.72
CA GLU A 70 9.16 36.52 -31.43
C GLU A 70 9.29 35.46 -32.52
N VAL A 71 10.50 35.31 -33.08
CA VAL A 71 10.84 34.31 -34.09
C VAL A 71 11.63 33.18 -33.44
N TYR A 72 11.25 31.93 -33.71
CA TYR A 72 11.89 30.72 -33.18
C TYR A 72 12.69 30.00 -34.27
N ARG A 73 13.83 29.43 -33.89
CA ARG A 73 14.72 28.63 -34.74
C ARG A 73 15.06 27.30 -34.09
N ILE A 74 15.12 26.23 -34.86
CA ILE A 74 15.54 24.91 -34.37
C ILE A 74 17.07 24.84 -34.14
N THR A 75 17.48 24.35 -32.96
CA THR A 75 18.90 24.16 -32.61
C THR A 75 19.46 22.85 -33.18
N HIS A 76 20.76 22.60 -33.03
CA HIS A 76 21.34 21.29 -33.38
C HIS A 76 20.72 20.15 -32.56
N ALA A 77 20.58 20.35 -31.24
CA ALA A 77 19.93 19.39 -30.35
C ALA A 77 18.47 19.12 -30.74
N GLY A 78 17.73 20.14 -31.17
CA GLY A 78 16.37 19.98 -31.69
C GLY A 78 16.30 19.13 -32.96
N ARG A 79 17.28 19.26 -33.87
CA ARG A 79 17.35 18.44 -35.09
C ARG A 79 17.63 16.98 -34.77
N ASP A 80 18.52 16.71 -33.84
CA ASP A 80 18.85 15.35 -33.40
C ASP A 80 17.65 14.69 -32.70
N ALA A 81 16.97 15.44 -31.83
CA ALA A 81 15.74 14.99 -31.17
C ALA A 81 14.64 14.64 -32.18
N LEU A 82 14.41 15.52 -33.18
CA LEU A 82 13.47 15.28 -34.27
C LEU A 82 13.84 14.01 -35.06
N ALA A 83 15.10 13.87 -35.46
CA ALA A 83 15.56 12.71 -36.22
C ALA A 83 15.38 11.40 -35.44
N GLN A 84 15.67 11.41 -34.13
CA GLN A 84 15.49 10.24 -33.27
C GLN A 84 14.02 9.87 -33.13
N ALA A 85 13.14 10.84 -32.87
CA ALA A 85 11.71 10.56 -32.73
C ALA A 85 11.09 10.03 -34.02
N LEU A 86 11.47 10.59 -35.18
CA LEU A 86 11.02 10.07 -36.47
C LEU A 86 11.49 8.63 -36.68
N ARG A 87 12.77 8.31 -36.38
CA ARG A 87 13.28 6.93 -36.51
C ARG A 87 12.55 5.95 -35.60
N THR A 88 12.31 6.33 -34.35
CA THR A 88 11.55 5.50 -33.40
C THR A 88 10.14 5.28 -33.90
N ALA A 89 9.44 6.33 -34.35
CA ALA A 89 8.09 6.21 -34.88
C ALA A 89 8.01 5.33 -36.14
N TRP A 90 9.00 5.42 -37.04
CA TRP A 90 9.06 4.56 -38.23
C TRP A 90 9.38 3.09 -37.91
N ALA A 91 10.05 2.82 -36.79
CA ALA A 91 10.43 1.47 -36.36
C ALA A 91 9.42 0.84 -35.36
N ALA A 92 8.47 1.61 -34.86
CA ALA A 92 7.51 1.15 -33.87
C ALA A 92 6.52 0.13 -34.46
N VAL A 93 6.30 -0.96 -33.73
CA VAL A 93 5.23 -1.94 -34.00
C VAL A 93 4.35 -1.95 -32.77
N GLU A 94 3.31 -1.12 -32.76
CA GLU A 94 2.36 -1.07 -31.65
C GLU A 94 1.22 -2.06 -31.89
N PRO A 95 0.87 -2.92 -30.91
CA PRO A 95 -0.32 -3.75 -30.99
C PRO A 95 -1.56 -2.87 -30.76
N GLU A 96 -2.44 -2.80 -31.75
CA GLU A 96 -3.76 -2.19 -31.56
C GLU A 96 -4.63 -3.11 -30.70
N ARG A 97 -4.95 -2.67 -29.48
CA ARG A 97 -5.99 -3.30 -28.65
C ARG A 97 -7.29 -2.55 -28.90
N THR A 98 -8.26 -3.22 -29.49
CA THR A 98 -9.57 -2.65 -29.77
C THR A 98 -10.61 -3.23 -28.81
N PRO A 99 -11.70 -2.50 -28.48
CA PRO A 99 -12.82 -3.07 -27.72
C PRO A 99 -13.44 -4.33 -28.37
N LEU A 100 -13.22 -4.52 -29.68
CA LEU A 100 -13.62 -5.72 -30.40
C LEU A 100 -12.84 -6.96 -29.96
N ASP A 101 -11.55 -6.83 -29.63
CA ASP A 101 -10.72 -7.96 -29.20
C ASP A 101 -11.25 -8.54 -27.89
N ILE A 102 -11.76 -7.68 -27.00
CA ILE A 102 -12.40 -8.05 -25.75
C ILE A 102 -13.78 -8.65 -26.03
N ALA A 103 -14.60 -8.01 -26.87
CA ALA A 103 -15.92 -8.52 -27.21
C ALA A 103 -15.86 -9.93 -27.87
N ALA A 104 -14.83 -10.20 -28.66
CA ALA A 104 -14.62 -11.50 -29.30
C ALA A 104 -14.30 -12.63 -28.29
N LEU A 105 -13.76 -12.32 -27.11
CA LEU A 105 -13.48 -13.30 -26.05
C LEU A 105 -14.75 -13.78 -25.32
N PHE A 106 -15.83 -13.00 -25.40
CA PHE A 106 -17.11 -13.27 -24.72
C PHE A 106 -18.26 -13.44 -25.72
N VAL A 107 -17.96 -13.98 -26.91
CA VAL A 107 -18.95 -14.15 -27.99
C VAL A 107 -20.12 -15.05 -27.60
N ASP A 108 -19.93 -15.91 -26.60
CA ASP A 108 -20.93 -16.82 -26.02
C ASP A 108 -21.83 -16.16 -24.96
N ALA A 109 -21.50 -14.94 -24.49
CA ALA A 109 -22.27 -14.20 -23.51
C ALA A 109 -23.56 -13.58 -24.07
N LEU A 110 -23.71 -13.57 -25.40
CA LEU A 110 -24.91 -13.10 -26.11
C LEU A 110 -25.47 -14.21 -27.00
N PRO A 111 -26.80 -14.22 -27.24
CA PRO A 111 -27.39 -15.07 -28.26
C PRO A 111 -26.70 -14.90 -29.61
N GLU A 112 -26.50 -16.01 -30.34
CA GLU A 112 -25.85 -16.03 -31.66
C GLU A 112 -26.48 -15.00 -32.63
N GLU A 113 -27.80 -14.85 -32.59
CA GLU A 113 -28.55 -13.89 -33.40
C GLU A 113 -28.15 -12.43 -33.11
N ASP A 114 -27.95 -12.07 -31.84
CA ASP A 114 -27.57 -10.73 -31.41
C ASP A 114 -26.12 -10.41 -31.82
N VAL A 115 -25.23 -11.38 -31.68
CA VAL A 115 -23.84 -11.29 -32.13
C VAL A 115 -23.77 -11.06 -33.64
N VAL A 116 -24.49 -11.88 -34.41
CA VAL A 116 -24.54 -11.76 -35.88
C VAL A 116 -25.11 -10.41 -36.30
N GLN A 117 -26.16 -9.92 -35.63
CA GLN A 117 -26.73 -8.60 -35.92
C GLN A 117 -25.73 -7.47 -35.65
N ALA A 118 -25.03 -7.50 -34.52
CA ALA A 118 -24.02 -6.51 -34.16
C ALA A 118 -22.82 -6.52 -35.14
N LEU A 119 -22.36 -7.70 -35.55
CA LEU A 119 -21.28 -7.84 -36.52
C LEU A 119 -21.70 -7.36 -37.93
N ARG A 120 -22.97 -7.58 -38.34
CA ARG A 120 -23.50 -7.05 -39.61
C ARG A 120 -23.62 -5.53 -39.59
N GLU A 121 -24.02 -4.94 -38.47
CA GLU A 121 -23.98 -3.48 -38.25
C GLU A 121 -22.56 -2.94 -38.40
N ARG A 122 -21.57 -3.62 -37.79
CA ARG A 122 -20.15 -3.27 -37.92
C ARG A 122 -19.69 -3.30 -39.38
N ILE A 123 -20.04 -4.34 -40.15
CA ILE A 123 -19.69 -4.45 -41.57
C ILE A 123 -20.21 -3.23 -42.35
N ARG A 124 -21.45 -2.80 -42.08
CA ARG A 124 -22.02 -1.62 -42.75
C ARG A 124 -21.23 -0.34 -42.45
N ARG A 125 -20.86 -0.12 -41.18
CA ARG A 125 -20.05 1.05 -40.78
C ARG A 125 -18.67 1.03 -41.43
N LEU A 126 -18.02 -0.14 -41.48
CA LEU A 126 -16.74 -0.32 -42.17
C LEU A 126 -16.85 -0.09 -43.69
N ASP A 127 -17.95 -0.51 -44.33
CA ASP A 127 -18.23 -0.24 -45.75
C ASP A 127 -18.42 1.27 -46.02
N GLU A 128 -19.11 1.99 -45.13
CA GLU A 128 -19.28 3.44 -45.20
C GLU A 128 -17.94 4.18 -45.04
N GLU A 129 -17.14 3.80 -44.04
CA GLU A 129 -15.81 4.36 -43.79
C GLU A 129 -14.85 4.12 -44.95
N ARG A 130 -14.81 2.89 -45.47
CA ARG A 130 -14.03 2.54 -46.67
C ARG A 130 -14.42 3.43 -47.85
N SER A 131 -15.71 3.62 -48.10
CA SER A 131 -16.21 4.47 -49.19
C SER A 131 -15.81 5.93 -49.01
N GLN A 132 -15.76 6.44 -47.77
CA GLN A 132 -15.26 7.78 -47.47
C GLN A 132 -13.76 7.90 -47.74
N LEU A 133 -12.97 6.90 -47.32
CA LEU A 133 -11.53 6.86 -47.56
C LEU A 133 -11.20 6.78 -49.05
N GLU A 134 -11.93 5.98 -49.84
CA GLU A 134 -11.73 5.89 -51.29
C GLU A 134 -12.00 7.23 -52.01
N ARG A 135 -13.05 7.95 -51.60
CA ARG A 135 -13.32 9.30 -52.13
C ARG A 135 -12.20 10.29 -51.78
N ARG A 136 -11.69 10.24 -50.54
CA ARG A 136 -10.57 11.10 -50.10
C ARG A 136 -9.29 10.76 -50.85
N LEU A 137 -8.97 9.47 -50.98
CA LEU A 137 -7.80 8.98 -51.70
C LEU A 137 -7.82 9.43 -53.16
N ALA A 138 -8.96 9.27 -53.85
CA ALA A 138 -9.10 9.71 -55.24
C ALA A 138 -8.85 11.22 -55.40
N ARG A 139 -9.43 12.03 -54.49
CA ARG A 139 -9.25 13.49 -54.47
C ARG A 139 -7.79 13.90 -54.23
N GLU A 140 -7.14 13.32 -53.22
CA GLU A 140 -5.74 13.65 -52.89
C GLU A 140 -4.77 13.16 -53.98
N ALA A 141 -5.03 12.01 -54.59
CA ALA A 141 -4.24 11.49 -55.70
C ALA A 141 -4.36 12.34 -56.97
N GLU A 142 -5.54 12.88 -57.27
CA GLU A 142 -5.75 13.85 -58.35
C GLU A 142 -4.97 15.14 -58.09
N LEU A 143 -5.11 15.72 -56.89
CA LEU A 143 -4.41 16.95 -56.50
C LEU A 143 -2.88 16.77 -56.50
N ALA A 144 -2.37 15.61 -56.08
CA ALA A 144 -0.94 15.30 -56.11
C ALA A 144 -0.39 15.22 -57.54
N ARG A 145 -1.17 14.66 -58.50
CA ARG A 145 -0.81 14.61 -59.92
C ARG A 145 -0.78 15.98 -60.58
N GLU A 146 -1.78 16.82 -60.30
CA GLU A 146 -1.86 18.19 -60.84
C GLU A 146 -0.74 19.11 -60.34
N THR A 147 -0.34 18.94 -59.08
CA THR A 147 0.66 19.81 -58.45
C THR A 147 2.11 19.33 -58.62
N GLY A 148 2.34 18.15 -59.21
CA GLY A 148 3.67 17.56 -59.40
C GLY A 148 4.46 17.37 -58.09
N SER A 149 3.75 17.28 -56.95
CA SER A 149 4.35 17.42 -55.63
C SER A 149 4.99 16.10 -55.16
N ALA A 150 6.32 16.03 -55.14
CA ALA A 150 7.07 15.05 -54.37
C ALA A 150 7.10 15.48 -52.88
N GLY A 151 7.07 14.52 -51.94
CA GLY A 151 7.25 14.75 -50.50
C GLY A 151 6.01 14.49 -49.65
N VAL A 152 5.73 15.36 -48.66
CA VAL A 152 4.69 15.11 -47.63
C VAL A 152 3.29 14.89 -48.22
N ARG A 153 2.94 15.51 -49.35
CA ARG A 153 1.65 15.27 -50.02
C ARG A 153 1.52 13.85 -50.59
N SER A 154 2.57 13.29 -51.17
CA SER A 154 2.58 11.88 -51.61
C SER A 154 2.40 10.94 -50.41
N MET A 155 3.05 11.25 -49.28
CA MET A 155 2.89 10.49 -48.03
C MET A 155 1.46 10.55 -47.48
N VAL A 156 0.69 11.62 -47.71
CA VAL A 156 -0.73 11.65 -47.31
C VAL A 156 -1.55 10.64 -48.11
N VAL A 157 -1.27 10.48 -49.41
CA VAL A 157 -1.89 9.46 -50.26
C VAL A 157 -1.55 8.06 -49.73
N ASP A 158 -0.28 7.80 -49.43
CA ASP A 158 0.17 6.51 -48.88
C ASP A 158 -0.45 6.21 -47.50
N LEU A 159 -0.60 7.23 -46.64
CA LEU A 159 -1.24 7.09 -45.34
C LEU A 159 -2.75 6.80 -45.45
N LEU A 160 -3.44 7.46 -46.39
CA LEU A 160 -4.85 7.16 -46.67
C LEU A 160 -5.02 5.76 -47.25
N GLU A 161 -4.07 5.30 -48.07
CA GLU A 161 -4.04 3.92 -48.55
C GLU A 161 -3.81 2.92 -47.41
N ARG A 162 -2.88 3.19 -46.49
CA ARG A 162 -2.67 2.37 -45.28
C ARG A 162 -3.94 2.27 -44.43
N MET A 163 -4.64 3.39 -44.22
CA MET A 163 -5.92 3.40 -43.49
C MET A 163 -6.98 2.54 -44.20
N ARG A 164 -7.09 2.67 -45.52
CA ARG A 164 -8.00 1.84 -46.32
C ARG A 164 -7.68 0.35 -46.21
N LEU A 165 -6.40 -0.03 -46.29
CA LEU A 165 -5.96 -1.43 -46.15
C LEU A 165 -6.32 -2.02 -44.78
N ARG A 166 -6.22 -1.22 -43.71
CA ARG A 166 -6.66 -1.65 -42.38
C ARG A 166 -8.16 -1.89 -42.30
N VAL A 167 -8.96 -0.95 -42.81
CA VAL A 167 -10.42 -1.09 -42.87
C VAL A 167 -10.81 -2.31 -43.71
N ASP A 168 -10.13 -2.56 -44.83
CA ASP A 168 -10.36 -3.74 -45.66
C ASP A 168 -10.04 -5.05 -44.92
N ALA A 169 -8.94 -5.09 -44.16
CA ALA A 169 -8.56 -6.25 -43.34
C ALA A 169 -9.57 -6.51 -42.21
N GLU A 170 -9.98 -5.48 -41.47
CA GLU A 170 -10.99 -5.61 -40.42
C GLU A 170 -12.34 -6.05 -40.96
N ARG A 171 -12.74 -5.50 -42.11
CA ARG A 171 -13.98 -5.85 -42.80
C ARG A 171 -13.98 -7.30 -43.24
N GLN A 172 -12.85 -7.78 -43.78
CA GLN A 172 -12.70 -9.18 -44.16
C GLN A 172 -12.79 -10.10 -42.92
N TRP A 173 -12.03 -9.78 -41.87
CA TRP A 173 -12.07 -10.55 -40.62
C TRP A 173 -13.47 -10.60 -40.00
N THR A 174 -14.18 -9.47 -39.98
CA THR A 174 -15.54 -9.38 -39.42
C THR A 174 -16.52 -10.27 -40.20
N ARG A 175 -16.40 -10.34 -41.53
CA ARG A 175 -17.22 -11.27 -42.34
C ARG A 175 -16.90 -12.72 -42.05
N ASP A 176 -15.62 -13.04 -41.94
CA ASP A 176 -15.18 -14.40 -41.63
C ASP A 176 -15.65 -14.82 -40.23
N LEU A 177 -15.69 -13.87 -39.27
CA LEU A 177 -16.25 -14.11 -37.95
C LEU A 177 -17.76 -14.37 -38.00
N VAL A 178 -18.54 -13.58 -38.75
CA VAL A 178 -19.97 -13.83 -38.96
C VAL A 178 -20.21 -15.23 -39.49
N ALA A 179 -19.47 -15.64 -40.52
CA ALA A 179 -19.60 -16.98 -41.10
C ALA A 179 -19.25 -18.10 -40.11
N ARG A 180 -18.28 -17.90 -39.21
CA ARG A 180 -17.94 -18.88 -38.16
C ARG A 180 -18.99 -18.94 -37.05
N VAL A 181 -19.53 -17.79 -36.65
CA VAL A 181 -20.59 -17.70 -35.64
C VAL A 181 -21.86 -18.38 -36.16
N GLU A 182 -22.30 -18.07 -37.38
CA GLU A 182 -23.46 -18.71 -38.05
C GLU A 182 -23.28 -20.22 -38.29
N ALA A 183 -22.03 -20.70 -38.34
CA ALA A 183 -21.70 -22.12 -38.42
C ALA A 183 -21.68 -22.81 -37.04
N GLY A 184 -22.02 -22.10 -35.96
CA GLY A 184 -22.03 -22.61 -34.59
C GLY A 184 -20.64 -22.87 -34.00
N ALA A 185 -19.57 -22.28 -34.57
CA ALA A 185 -18.19 -22.53 -34.11
C ALA A 185 -17.93 -22.08 -32.67
N TYR A 186 -18.82 -21.27 -32.10
CA TYR A 186 -18.70 -20.67 -30.76
C TYR A 186 -19.96 -20.89 -29.90
N GLY A 187 -20.78 -21.89 -30.24
CA GLY A 187 -21.94 -22.27 -29.43
C GLY A 187 -21.55 -22.74 -28.02
N PRO A 188 -22.47 -22.69 -27.04
CA PRO A 188 -22.17 -23.05 -25.67
C PRO A 188 -21.68 -24.50 -25.59
N PRO A 189 -20.60 -24.79 -24.85
CA PRO A 189 -20.13 -26.16 -24.67
C PRO A 189 -21.26 -27.00 -24.06
N THR A 190 -21.46 -28.20 -24.61
CA THR A 190 -22.36 -29.21 -24.06
C THR A 190 -22.04 -29.35 -22.56
N PRO A 191 -23.02 -29.24 -21.64
CA PRO A 191 -22.75 -29.22 -20.21
C PRO A 191 -22.07 -30.53 -19.81
N VAL A 192 -20.75 -30.46 -19.63
CA VAL A 192 -20.01 -31.48 -18.93
C VAL A 192 -20.52 -31.40 -17.50
N SER A 193 -21.17 -32.47 -17.04
CA SER A 193 -21.52 -32.65 -15.64
C SER A 193 -20.34 -32.20 -14.79
N GLN A 194 -20.52 -31.14 -14.01
CA GLN A 194 -19.48 -30.65 -13.12
C GLN A 194 -18.98 -31.83 -12.31
N PRO A 195 -17.68 -32.18 -12.37
CA PRO A 195 -17.15 -33.07 -11.36
C PRO A 195 -17.38 -32.36 -10.03
N VAL A 196 -18.10 -33.01 -9.12
CA VAL A 196 -18.17 -32.64 -7.71
C VAL A 196 -16.76 -32.28 -7.29
N ARG A 197 -16.49 -30.97 -7.10
CA ARG A 197 -15.19 -30.50 -6.65
C ARG A 197 -15.00 -31.08 -5.26
N ARG A 198 -13.97 -31.94 -5.16
CA ARG A 198 -13.59 -32.64 -3.94
C ARG A 198 -13.34 -31.61 -2.86
N ALA A 199 -13.93 -31.82 -1.68
CA ALA A 199 -13.50 -31.18 -0.44
C ALA A 199 -11.96 -31.19 -0.38
N SER A 200 -11.36 -30.06 0.00
CA SER A 200 -9.91 -29.92 0.13
C SER A 200 -9.38 -31.07 0.99
N ARG A 201 -8.68 -31.99 0.33
CA ARG A 201 -7.97 -33.05 1.02
C ARG A 201 -6.71 -32.40 1.56
N ARG A 202 -6.61 -32.24 2.88
CA ARG A 202 -5.33 -32.07 3.56
C ARG A 202 -4.32 -33.00 2.90
N ARG A 203 -3.27 -32.43 2.31
CA ARG A 203 -2.29 -33.17 1.51
C ARG A 203 -1.63 -34.22 2.41
N ALA A 204 -1.50 -35.45 1.91
CA ALA A 204 -0.93 -36.55 2.69
C ALA A 204 0.60 -36.45 2.83
N THR A 205 1.25 -35.67 1.96
CA THR A 205 2.70 -35.43 1.96
C THR A 205 2.93 -33.93 2.04
N PRO A 206 3.82 -33.45 2.95
CA PRO A 206 4.22 -32.04 3.01
C PRO A 206 4.86 -31.58 1.70
N GLY A 207 4.76 -30.27 1.41
CA GLY A 207 5.51 -29.61 0.35
C GLY A 207 7.02 -29.61 0.58
N LEU A 208 7.74 -28.88 -0.28
CA LEU A 208 9.19 -28.70 -0.16
C LEU A 208 9.57 -27.62 0.87
N GLY A 209 8.63 -26.75 1.23
CA GLY A 209 8.77 -25.71 2.24
C GLY A 209 7.44 -25.01 2.50
N ALA A 210 7.48 -23.98 3.34
CA ALA A 210 6.31 -23.26 3.81
C ALA A 210 6.33 -21.78 3.41
N PHE A 211 5.14 -21.17 3.42
CA PHE A 211 4.94 -19.75 3.26
C PHE A 211 3.94 -19.21 4.29
N THR A 212 4.22 -18.01 4.82
CA THR A 212 3.27 -17.26 5.66
C THR A 212 3.28 -15.79 5.26
N PHE A 213 2.10 -15.20 5.13
CA PHE A 213 1.95 -13.76 5.27
C PHE A 213 1.97 -13.39 6.77
N VAL A 214 2.61 -12.26 7.08
CA VAL A 214 2.57 -11.63 8.40
C VAL A 214 2.09 -10.19 8.20
N LEU A 215 0.81 -9.95 8.46
CA LEU A 215 0.19 -8.64 8.26
C LEU A 215 0.16 -7.89 9.59
N HIS A 216 0.88 -6.78 9.69
CA HIS A 216 0.91 -5.94 10.88
C HIS A 216 -0.11 -4.81 10.77
N SER A 217 -1.15 -4.85 11.61
CA SER A 217 -2.17 -3.80 11.64
C SER A 217 -2.04 -2.96 12.91
N HIS A 218 -1.86 -1.66 12.71
CA HIS A 218 -1.66 -0.70 13.78
C HIS A 218 -2.15 0.68 13.38
N LEU A 219 -2.87 1.32 14.29
CA LEU A 219 -3.05 2.76 14.33
C LEU A 219 -2.78 3.28 15.75
N PRO A 220 -2.29 4.53 15.92
CA PRO A 220 -2.23 5.17 17.23
C PRO A 220 -3.61 5.26 17.88
N TYR A 221 -3.63 5.67 19.15
CA TYR A 221 -4.89 5.99 19.81
C TYR A 221 -5.50 7.26 19.20
N CYS A 222 -6.60 7.13 18.47
CA CYS A 222 -7.24 8.20 17.70
C CYS A 222 -8.67 8.52 18.16
N ARG A 223 -9.27 7.70 19.03
CA ARG A 223 -10.61 7.91 19.58
C ARG A 223 -10.75 9.27 20.26
N LEU A 224 -11.75 10.04 19.86
CA LEU A 224 -12.08 11.40 20.29
C LEU A 224 -10.92 12.40 20.16
N ALA A 225 -9.92 12.12 19.33
CA ALA A 225 -8.73 12.95 19.15
C ALA A 225 -8.79 13.85 17.90
N GLY A 226 -9.99 14.19 17.43
CA GLY A 226 -10.25 14.91 16.18
C GLY A 226 -11.00 14.03 15.16
N GLN A 227 -11.84 14.64 14.32
CA GLN A 227 -12.58 13.92 13.26
C GLN A 227 -11.92 14.02 11.88
N TRP A 228 -11.31 15.16 11.53
CA TRP A 228 -10.72 15.41 10.21
C TRP A 228 -9.63 16.51 10.30
N PRO A 229 -8.49 16.44 9.58
CA PRO A 229 -8.02 15.37 8.69
C PRO A 229 -7.17 14.29 9.39
N HIS A 230 -6.98 14.42 10.71
CA HIS A 230 -6.19 13.52 11.56
C HIS A 230 -7.01 13.18 12.81
N GLY A 231 -7.06 11.89 13.18
CA GLY A 231 -7.90 11.41 14.28
C GLY A 231 -8.71 10.18 13.89
N GLU A 232 -10.01 10.17 14.20
CA GLU A 232 -10.86 8.99 13.99
C GLU A 232 -11.05 8.60 12.52
N GLU A 233 -10.85 9.51 11.57
CA GLU A 233 -10.91 9.19 10.15
C GLU A 233 -9.95 8.06 9.76
N TRP A 234 -8.73 8.03 10.32
CA TRP A 234 -7.75 6.97 10.00
C TRP A 234 -8.25 5.57 10.34
N ILE A 235 -8.92 5.40 11.50
CA ILE A 235 -9.46 4.10 11.89
C ILE A 235 -10.69 3.73 11.06
N HIS A 236 -11.47 4.71 10.62
CA HIS A 236 -12.61 4.49 9.75
C HIS A 236 -12.19 4.15 8.31
N GLU A 237 -11.22 4.87 7.73
CA GLU A 237 -10.63 4.56 6.43
C GLU A 237 -10.02 3.15 6.45
N ALA A 238 -9.21 2.82 7.46
CA ALA A 238 -8.62 1.49 7.59
C ALA A 238 -9.68 0.39 7.79
N ALA A 239 -10.74 0.65 8.57
CA ALA A 239 -11.83 -0.30 8.71
C ALA A 239 -12.60 -0.54 7.40
N ALA A 240 -12.88 0.53 6.65
CA ALA A 240 -13.64 0.48 5.41
C ALA A 240 -12.86 -0.11 4.23
N GLU A 241 -11.58 0.25 4.09
CA GLU A 241 -10.76 -0.11 2.94
C GLU A 241 -9.87 -1.34 3.19
N THR A 242 -9.48 -1.62 4.44
CA THR A 242 -8.56 -2.72 4.78
C THR A 242 -9.27 -3.83 5.55
N TYR A 243 -9.76 -3.57 6.78
CA TYR A 243 -10.14 -4.65 7.71
C TYR A 243 -11.39 -5.42 7.27
N ILE A 244 -12.46 -4.71 6.90
CA ILE A 244 -13.69 -5.36 6.44
C ILE A 244 -13.49 -6.03 5.08
N PRO A 245 -12.84 -5.41 4.09
CA PRO A 245 -12.48 -6.08 2.85
C PRO A 245 -11.59 -7.32 3.05
N LEU A 246 -10.58 -7.24 3.93
CA LEU A 246 -9.75 -8.40 4.28
C LEU A 246 -10.59 -9.53 4.89
N LEU A 247 -11.43 -9.21 5.87
CA LEU A 247 -12.34 -10.20 6.45
C LEU A 247 -13.27 -10.80 5.39
N ASN A 248 -13.83 -9.98 4.49
CA ASN A 248 -14.64 -10.49 3.38
C ASN A 248 -13.84 -11.48 2.53
N ALA A 249 -12.63 -11.14 2.10
CA ALA A 249 -11.78 -12.00 1.29
C ALA A 249 -11.45 -13.32 2.01
N LEU A 250 -11.10 -13.27 3.31
CA LEU A 250 -10.77 -14.45 4.10
C LEU A 250 -12.00 -15.36 4.30
N TYR A 251 -13.15 -14.81 4.66
CA TYR A 251 -14.38 -15.60 4.80
C TYR A 251 -14.85 -16.17 3.46
N ASP A 252 -14.71 -15.43 2.35
CA ASP A 252 -15.01 -15.94 1.01
C ASP A 252 -14.11 -17.14 0.65
N LEU A 253 -12.80 -17.04 0.89
CA LEU A 253 -11.87 -18.17 0.68
C LEU A 253 -12.24 -19.39 1.51
N LYS A 254 -12.63 -19.18 2.78
CA LYS A 254 -13.12 -20.24 3.66
C LYS A 254 -14.40 -20.88 3.10
N GLU A 255 -15.37 -20.07 2.65
CA GLU A 255 -16.63 -20.55 2.07
C GLU A 255 -16.41 -21.30 0.74
N GLU A 256 -15.39 -20.92 -0.02
CA GLU A 256 -14.91 -21.62 -1.22
C GLU A 256 -14.16 -22.93 -0.90
N GLY A 257 -13.82 -23.18 0.37
CA GLY A 257 -13.09 -24.37 0.82
C GLY A 257 -11.58 -24.31 0.56
N VAL A 258 -11.01 -23.12 0.37
CA VAL A 258 -9.56 -22.90 0.22
C VAL A 258 -8.88 -23.08 1.57
N ASP A 259 -7.88 -23.98 1.65
CA ASP A 259 -7.08 -24.17 2.87
C ASP A 259 -5.93 -23.18 2.89
N TYR A 260 -6.12 -22.06 3.58
CA TYR A 260 -5.11 -21.02 3.74
C TYR A 260 -4.78 -20.81 5.22
N ARG A 261 -3.56 -20.34 5.48
CA ARG A 261 -3.10 -19.89 6.81
C ARG A 261 -2.33 -18.59 6.67
N LEU A 262 -2.49 -17.71 7.64
CA LEU A 262 -1.69 -16.49 7.75
C LEU A 262 -1.58 -16.02 9.20
N THR A 263 -0.63 -15.13 9.42
CA THR A 263 -0.42 -14.45 10.70
C THR A 263 -0.85 -12.99 10.58
N VAL A 264 -1.68 -12.51 11.49
CA VAL A 264 -2.13 -11.12 11.55
C VAL A 264 -1.80 -10.55 12.92
N SER A 265 -1.03 -9.47 12.98
CA SER A 265 -0.84 -8.71 14.21
C SER A 265 -1.92 -7.66 14.33
N LEU A 266 -2.66 -7.68 15.43
CA LEU A 266 -3.56 -6.59 15.82
C LEU A 266 -2.97 -5.96 17.08
N THR A 267 -2.51 -4.70 17.00
CA THR A 267 -1.97 -4.07 18.20
C THR A 267 -3.05 -3.91 19.28
N PRO A 268 -2.69 -3.99 20.56
CA PRO A 268 -3.66 -3.86 21.65
C PRO A 268 -4.43 -2.53 21.59
N VAL A 269 -3.75 -1.40 21.37
CA VAL A 269 -4.39 -0.08 21.22
C VAL A 269 -5.37 -0.03 20.05
N LEU A 270 -5.09 -0.66 18.92
CA LEU A 270 -6.02 -0.77 17.81
C LEU A 270 -7.22 -1.64 18.17
N THR A 271 -6.98 -2.79 18.79
CA THR A 271 -8.03 -3.75 19.18
C THR A 271 -9.01 -3.13 20.18
N GLU A 272 -8.51 -2.37 21.17
CA GLU A 272 -9.36 -1.64 22.12
C GLU A 272 -10.27 -0.62 21.40
N GLN A 273 -9.74 0.08 20.39
CA GLN A 273 -10.53 1.07 19.62
C GLN A 273 -11.56 0.42 18.70
N LEU A 274 -11.22 -0.66 17.99
CA LEU A 274 -12.17 -1.37 17.12
C LEU A 274 -13.31 -2.03 17.90
N ALA A 275 -13.07 -2.38 19.17
CA ALA A 275 -14.07 -2.91 20.09
C ALA A 275 -14.88 -1.81 20.81
N ASP A 276 -14.53 -0.54 20.66
CA ASP A 276 -15.22 0.56 21.32
C ASP A 276 -16.53 0.93 20.61
N ARG A 277 -17.58 1.20 21.39
CA ARG A 277 -18.92 1.45 20.86
C ARG A 277 -19.05 2.81 20.16
N ASP A 278 -18.30 3.81 20.61
CA ASP A 278 -18.35 5.13 20.00
C ASP A 278 -17.68 5.07 18.63
N ILE A 279 -16.53 4.39 18.53
CA ILE A 279 -15.86 4.12 17.24
C ILE A 279 -16.76 3.35 16.28
N GLN A 280 -17.41 2.27 16.73
CA GLN A 280 -18.35 1.52 15.89
C GLN A 280 -19.53 2.39 15.41
N SER A 281 -20.03 3.28 16.27
CA SER A 281 -21.13 4.19 15.92
C SER A 281 -20.68 5.28 14.94
N HIS A 282 -19.52 5.89 15.17
CA HIS A 282 -18.94 6.90 14.29
C HIS A 282 -18.55 6.31 12.94
N PHE A 283 -18.09 5.06 12.90
CA PHE A 283 -17.83 4.34 11.67
C PHE A 283 -19.07 4.19 10.78
N MET A 284 -20.24 3.93 11.38
CA MET A 284 -21.50 3.89 10.65
C MET A 284 -21.90 5.25 10.07
N VAL A 285 -21.58 6.34 10.78
CA VAL A 285 -21.77 7.70 10.28
C VAL A 285 -20.82 7.98 9.11
N TYR A 286 -19.55 7.63 9.26
CA TYR A 286 -18.53 7.74 8.20
C TYR A 286 -18.98 7.00 6.92
N LEU A 287 -19.37 5.73 7.03
CA LEU A 287 -19.85 4.96 5.87
C LEU A 287 -21.07 5.60 5.22
N ALA A 288 -22.00 6.16 6.00
CA ALA A 288 -23.15 6.86 5.45
C ALA A 288 -22.74 8.12 4.68
N GLN A 289 -21.75 8.87 5.18
CA GLN A 289 -21.20 10.06 4.52
C GLN A 289 -20.49 9.71 3.20
N GLU A 290 -19.67 8.66 3.18
CA GLU A 290 -19.00 8.17 1.96
C GLU A 290 -20.00 7.70 0.90
N ILE A 291 -21.04 6.95 1.32
CA ILE A 291 -22.12 6.52 0.43
C ILE A 291 -22.85 7.74 -0.16
N GLU A 292 -23.19 8.73 0.68
CA GLU A 292 -23.87 9.94 0.24
C GLU A 292 -22.98 10.79 -0.68
N ALA A 293 -21.68 10.88 -0.40
CA ALA A 293 -20.72 11.59 -1.24
C ALA A 293 -20.64 10.94 -2.63
N ALA A 294 -20.52 9.62 -2.71
CA ALA A 294 -20.55 8.87 -3.96
C ALA A 294 -21.91 9.04 -4.69
N GLU A 295 -23.02 9.03 -3.96
CA GLU A 295 -24.36 9.22 -4.55
C GLU A 295 -24.59 10.62 -5.12
N ARG A 296 -24.05 11.67 -4.48
CA ARG A 296 -24.11 13.06 -4.98
C ARG A 296 -23.26 13.26 -6.23
N ASP A 297 -22.19 12.49 -6.37
CA ASP A 297 -21.32 12.53 -7.54
C ASP A 297 -21.96 11.94 -8.79
N ILE A 298 -22.89 10.97 -8.64
CA ILE A 298 -23.60 10.35 -9.78
C ILE A 298 -24.32 11.39 -10.66
N PRO A 299 -25.30 12.18 -10.17
CA PRO A 299 -25.97 13.17 -11.00
C PRO A 299 -25.02 14.29 -11.41
N ARG A 300 -24.05 14.66 -10.57
CA ARG A 300 -23.05 15.70 -10.89
C ARG A 300 -22.24 15.35 -12.13
N PHE A 301 -21.74 14.12 -12.22
CA PHE A 301 -20.99 13.65 -13.38
C PHE A 301 -21.88 13.38 -14.59
N GLY A 302 -23.10 12.87 -14.36
CA GLY A 302 -24.09 12.66 -15.43
C GLY A 302 -24.51 13.98 -16.11
N GLU A 303 -24.81 15.02 -15.34
CA GLU A 303 -25.16 16.36 -15.85
C GLU A 303 -23.99 17.03 -16.58
N ALA A 304 -22.76 16.67 -16.24
CA ALA A 304 -21.53 17.14 -16.89
C ALA A 304 -21.13 16.32 -18.13
N ASP A 305 -21.92 15.32 -18.54
CA ASP A 305 -21.64 14.38 -19.64
C ASP A 305 -20.34 13.59 -19.44
N GLN A 306 -20.00 13.27 -18.18
CA GLN A 306 -18.81 12.53 -17.78
C GLN A 306 -19.15 11.07 -17.43
N ALA A 307 -19.58 10.29 -18.43
CA ALA A 307 -20.15 8.96 -18.23
C ALA A 307 -19.26 7.98 -17.43
N HIS A 308 -17.94 8.02 -17.62
CA HIS A 308 -17.03 7.12 -16.89
C HIS A 308 -16.88 7.50 -15.41
N LEU A 309 -16.86 8.80 -15.09
CA LEU A 309 -16.84 9.27 -13.70
C LEU A 309 -18.16 8.95 -13.00
N GLU A 310 -19.29 9.05 -13.70
CA GLU A 310 -20.58 8.59 -13.18
C GLU A 310 -20.55 7.08 -12.85
N TYR A 311 -19.99 6.26 -13.75
CA TYR A 311 -19.79 4.83 -13.52
C TYR A 311 -18.95 4.58 -12.26
N LEU A 312 -17.85 5.31 -12.07
CA LEU A 312 -17.00 5.18 -10.89
C LEU A 312 -17.68 5.64 -9.60
N ALA A 313 -18.50 6.70 -9.64
CA ALA A 313 -19.32 7.12 -8.50
C ALA A 313 -20.32 6.01 -8.10
N ARG A 314 -20.93 5.34 -9.08
CA ARG A 314 -21.76 4.14 -8.83
C ARG A 314 -20.94 2.96 -8.29
N TYR A 315 -19.70 2.81 -8.72
CA TYR A 315 -18.77 1.80 -8.19
C TYR A 315 -18.50 2.04 -6.68
N TYR A 316 -18.10 3.25 -6.28
CA TYR A 316 -17.85 3.58 -4.88
C TYR A 316 -19.11 3.48 -4.01
N SER A 317 -20.25 3.93 -4.52
CA SER A 317 -21.53 3.79 -3.84
C SER A 317 -21.87 2.31 -3.58
N ARG A 318 -21.55 1.39 -4.51
CA ARG A 318 -21.70 -0.06 -4.29
C ARG A 318 -20.67 -0.59 -3.29
N PHE A 319 -19.41 -0.18 -3.41
CA PHE A 319 -18.32 -0.59 -2.53
C PHE A 319 -18.63 -0.28 -1.06
N TYR A 320 -18.90 0.99 -0.70
CA TYR A 320 -19.17 1.34 0.69
C TYR A 320 -20.49 0.77 1.23
N ARG A 321 -21.51 0.60 0.37
CA ARG A 321 -22.72 -0.15 0.77
C ARG A 321 -22.42 -1.60 1.08
N HIS A 322 -21.56 -2.26 0.30
CA HIS A 322 -21.15 -3.63 0.57
C HIS A 322 -20.33 -3.74 1.86
N VAL A 323 -19.37 -2.83 2.10
CA VAL A 323 -18.62 -2.75 3.37
C VAL A 323 -19.57 -2.59 4.55
N ARG A 324 -20.53 -1.65 4.47
CA ARG A 324 -21.55 -1.45 5.49
C ARG A 324 -22.40 -2.70 5.72
N GLN A 325 -22.82 -3.36 4.65
CA GLN A 325 -23.61 -4.58 4.72
C GLN A 325 -22.82 -5.70 5.40
N SER A 326 -21.56 -5.94 5.01
CA SER A 326 -20.70 -6.93 5.64
C SER A 326 -20.48 -6.64 7.11
N PHE A 327 -20.20 -5.39 7.48
CA PHE A 327 -20.04 -4.99 8.88
C PHE A 327 -21.28 -5.34 9.72
N VAL A 328 -22.47 -4.95 9.26
CA VAL A 328 -23.72 -5.15 10.01
C VAL A 328 -24.22 -6.60 9.96
N GLU A 329 -24.33 -7.17 8.77
CA GLU A 329 -25.00 -8.45 8.53
C GLU A 329 -24.06 -9.64 8.66
N ARG A 330 -22.84 -9.56 8.11
CA ARG A 330 -21.87 -10.68 8.10
C ARG A 330 -21.10 -10.76 9.41
N PHE A 331 -20.73 -9.62 9.98
CA PHE A 331 -19.85 -9.56 11.15
C PHE A 331 -20.54 -9.08 12.43
N GLY A 332 -21.80 -8.64 12.36
CA GLY A 332 -22.59 -8.25 13.54
C GLY A 332 -22.09 -7.00 14.26
N GLY A 333 -21.39 -6.11 13.54
CA GLY A 333 -20.77 -4.91 14.08
C GLY A 333 -19.45 -5.15 14.82
N ASP A 334 -18.87 -6.36 14.74
CA ASP A 334 -17.70 -6.75 15.53
C ASP A 334 -16.55 -7.28 14.65
N ILE A 335 -15.65 -6.36 14.27
CA ILE A 335 -14.43 -6.68 13.49
C ILE A 335 -13.49 -7.58 14.30
N VAL A 336 -13.26 -7.27 15.57
CA VAL A 336 -12.36 -8.02 16.46
C VAL A 336 -12.87 -9.46 16.64
N GLY A 337 -14.17 -9.61 16.90
CA GLY A 337 -14.83 -10.91 17.00
C GLY A 337 -14.81 -11.68 15.69
N ALA A 338 -14.86 -11.01 14.53
CA ALA A 338 -14.75 -11.66 13.22
C ALA A 338 -13.37 -12.26 12.96
N PHE A 339 -12.30 -11.54 13.30
CA PHE A 339 -10.93 -12.09 13.29
C PHE A 339 -10.79 -13.24 14.29
N ARG A 340 -11.28 -13.05 15.52
CA ARG A 340 -11.25 -14.10 16.55
C ARG A 340 -11.88 -15.40 16.07
N ARG A 341 -13.04 -15.35 15.40
CA ARG A 341 -13.69 -16.55 14.84
C ARG A 341 -12.79 -17.27 13.83
N LEU A 342 -12.12 -16.56 12.93
CA LEU A 342 -11.17 -17.17 11.99
C LEU A 342 -9.98 -17.83 12.73
N GLN A 343 -9.55 -17.25 13.84
CA GLN A 343 -8.52 -17.85 14.70
C GLN A 343 -9.02 -19.07 15.49
N ASP A 344 -10.25 -19.03 15.99
CA ASP A 344 -10.89 -20.17 16.66
C ASP A 344 -11.04 -21.36 15.71
N GLU A 345 -11.28 -21.10 14.43
CA GLU A 345 -11.36 -22.11 13.37
C GLU A 345 -10.02 -22.51 12.76
N GLY A 346 -8.93 -21.83 13.12
CA GLY A 346 -7.57 -22.17 12.73
C GLY A 346 -7.11 -21.62 11.37
N TYR A 347 -7.84 -20.69 10.74
CA TYR A 347 -7.44 -20.06 9.47
C TYR A 347 -6.43 -18.93 9.65
N VAL A 348 -6.52 -18.20 10.76
CA VAL A 348 -5.69 -17.03 11.05
C VAL A 348 -5.04 -17.21 12.41
N GLU A 349 -3.76 -16.96 12.52
CA GLU A 349 -3.12 -16.72 13.81
C GLU A 349 -3.14 -15.22 14.09
N ILE A 350 -3.76 -14.81 15.21
CA ILE A 350 -3.71 -13.42 15.66
C ILE A 350 -2.58 -13.31 16.68
N ILE A 351 -1.65 -12.39 16.44
CA ILE A 351 -0.53 -12.08 17.34
C ILE A 351 -0.73 -10.70 17.97
N THR A 352 -0.07 -10.46 19.09
CA THR A 352 -0.16 -9.17 19.82
C THR A 352 1.04 -8.27 19.51
N SER A 353 1.08 -7.11 20.16
CA SER A 353 2.24 -6.20 20.19
C SER A 353 2.37 -5.57 21.59
N ALA A 354 3.31 -4.63 21.76
CA ALA A 354 3.31 -3.73 22.90
C ALA A 354 2.00 -2.94 22.96
N ALA A 355 1.52 -2.62 24.17
CA ALA A 355 0.19 -2.04 24.40
C ALA A 355 -0.16 -0.90 23.45
N THR A 356 0.71 0.11 23.38
CA THR A 356 0.54 1.29 22.53
C THR A 356 1.60 1.38 21.45
N HIS A 357 2.16 0.23 21.06
CA HIS A 357 3.26 0.18 20.09
C HIS A 357 4.47 1.04 20.51
N GLY A 358 4.77 1.09 21.82
CA GLY A 358 5.90 1.87 22.32
C GLY A 358 7.24 1.34 21.86
N TYR A 359 8.18 2.23 21.51
CA TYR A 359 9.48 1.84 20.95
C TYR A 359 10.41 1.25 22.02
N LEU A 360 10.26 -0.06 22.27
CA LEU A 360 10.80 -0.76 23.43
C LEU A 360 12.31 -0.57 23.66
N PRO A 361 13.19 -0.60 22.63
CA PRO A 361 14.63 -0.42 22.83
C PRO A 361 15.03 0.88 23.52
N LEU A 362 14.29 1.98 23.31
CA LEU A 362 14.62 3.32 23.81
C LEU A 362 13.92 3.70 25.11
N LEU A 363 13.07 2.82 25.65
CA LEU A 363 12.48 3.02 26.97
C LEU A 363 13.56 2.87 28.05
N SER A 364 13.67 3.85 28.94
CA SER A 364 14.76 3.90 29.94
C SER A 364 14.54 2.94 31.10
N ARG A 365 13.27 2.58 31.37
CA ARG A 365 12.88 1.71 32.47
C ARG A 365 12.43 0.34 31.99
N ASP A 366 13.01 -0.69 32.59
CA ASP A 366 12.61 -2.08 32.35
C ASP A 366 11.15 -2.34 32.81
N SER A 367 10.67 -1.56 33.79
CA SER A 367 9.27 -1.56 34.22
C SER A 367 8.31 -1.05 33.15
N SER A 368 8.72 -0.09 32.31
CA SER A 368 7.94 0.38 31.17
C SER A 368 7.86 -0.68 30.07
N ILE A 369 8.97 -1.35 29.76
CA ILE A 369 8.99 -2.45 28.78
C ILE A 369 8.04 -3.56 29.25
N TYR A 370 8.16 -3.99 30.51
CA TYR A 370 7.24 -4.96 31.08
C TYR A 370 5.79 -4.47 31.08
N GLY A 371 5.54 -3.21 31.47
CA GLY A 371 4.20 -2.61 31.49
C GLY A 371 3.53 -2.59 30.12
N GLN A 372 4.29 -2.24 29.08
CA GLN A 372 3.87 -2.30 27.67
C GLN A 372 3.51 -3.72 27.23
N LEU A 373 4.38 -4.70 27.49
CA LEU A 373 4.17 -6.09 27.08
C LEU A 373 3.04 -6.75 27.87
N ARG A 374 3.01 -6.56 29.20
CA ARG A 374 1.98 -7.14 30.07
C ARG A 374 0.60 -6.60 29.73
N SER A 375 0.47 -5.29 29.54
CA SER A 375 -0.81 -4.67 29.16
C SER A 375 -1.27 -5.18 27.79
N GLY A 376 -0.35 -5.37 26.84
CA GLY A 376 -0.68 -5.95 25.53
C GLY A 376 -1.16 -7.40 25.60
N VAL A 377 -0.54 -8.23 26.43
CA VAL A 377 -0.97 -9.62 26.67
C VAL A 377 -2.34 -9.69 27.35
N GLU A 378 -2.61 -8.83 28.33
CA GLU A 378 -3.92 -8.80 29.02
C GLU A 378 -5.04 -8.30 28.12
N SER A 379 -4.79 -7.27 27.30
CA SER A 379 -5.75 -6.82 26.29
C SER A 379 -6.05 -7.92 25.27
N TYR A 380 -5.01 -8.61 24.75
CA TYR A 380 -5.20 -9.75 23.87
C TYR A 380 -6.06 -10.85 24.52
N ARG A 381 -5.76 -11.24 25.77
CA ARG A 381 -6.52 -12.26 26.50
C ARG A 381 -8.00 -11.90 26.63
N ARG A 382 -8.29 -10.63 26.92
CA ARG A 382 -9.67 -10.12 27.03
C ARG A 382 -10.44 -10.29 25.72
N HIS A 383 -9.85 -9.88 24.59
CA HIS A 383 -10.55 -9.88 23.30
C HIS A 383 -10.57 -11.27 22.64
N MET A 384 -9.45 -12.00 22.68
CA MET A 384 -9.27 -13.28 21.99
C MET A 384 -9.64 -14.49 22.85
N GLY A 385 -9.77 -14.34 24.17
CA GLY A 385 -10.14 -15.43 25.09
C GLY A 385 -9.04 -16.48 25.32
N ARG A 386 -7.81 -16.22 24.87
CA ARG A 386 -6.63 -17.09 25.01
C ARG A 386 -5.35 -16.24 25.16
N SER A 387 -4.24 -16.85 25.56
CA SER A 387 -2.94 -16.14 25.58
C SER A 387 -2.34 -16.04 24.17
N PRO A 388 -1.70 -14.92 23.80
CA PRO A 388 -0.95 -14.83 22.55
C PRO A 388 0.32 -15.68 22.63
N ARG A 389 0.76 -16.22 21.50
CA ARG A 389 1.98 -17.04 21.40
C ARG A 389 3.14 -16.33 20.74
N ALA A 390 2.84 -15.42 19.84
CA ALA A 390 3.80 -14.61 19.11
C ALA A 390 3.50 -13.12 19.30
N ILE A 391 4.52 -12.31 19.05
CA ILE A 391 4.46 -10.87 19.18
C ILE A 391 5.08 -10.19 17.96
N TRP A 392 4.43 -9.15 17.48
CA TRP A 392 5.07 -8.14 16.65
C TRP A 392 5.77 -7.13 17.57
N LEU A 393 7.10 -7.15 17.64
CA LEU A 393 7.83 -6.09 18.32
C LEU A 393 7.60 -4.78 17.57
N PRO A 394 7.27 -3.67 18.26
CA PRO A 394 7.05 -2.39 17.60
C PRO A 394 8.21 -2.06 16.66
N GLU A 395 7.89 -1.86 15.39
CA GLU A 395 8.85 -1.54 14.34
C GLU A 395 9.94 -2.60 14.08
N CYS A 396 9.66 -3.86 14.44
CA CYS A 396 10.66 -4.93 14.52
C CYS A 396 11.91 -4.48 15.30
N ALA A 397 11.75 -3.53 16.23
CA ALA A 397 12.84 -2.92 16.95
C ALA A 397 13.28 -3.87 18.08
N TYR A 398 14.49 -4.37 17.96
CA TYR A 398 15.07 -5.35 18.85
C TYR A 398 16.32 -4.78 19.52
N ARG A 399 16.51 -5.16 20.80
CA ARG A 399 17.69 -4.82 21.59
C ARG A 399 18.16 -6.06 22.37
N PRO A 400 19.43 -6.49 22.21
CA PRO A 400 20.02 -7.52 23.06
C PRO A 400 20.35 -6.96 24.45
N ALA A 401 20.80 -7.81 25.36
CA ALA A 401 21.25 -7.35 26.66
C ALA A 401 22.47 -6.42 26.54
N TYR A 402 22.51 -5.37 27.36
CA TYR A 402 23.66 -4.46 27.41
C TYR A 402 23.91 -3.98 28.85
N VAL A 403 25.11 -3.45 29.08
CA VAL A 403 25.47 -2.83 30.36
C VAL A 403 25.27 -1.33 30.23
N ASP A 404 24.41 -0.77 31.07
CA ASP A 404 24.14 0.65 31.13
C ASP A 404 25.30 1.43 31.79
N ASP A 405 25.30 2.77 31.66
CA ASP A 405 26.38 3.63 32.18
C ASP A 405 26.58 3.51 33.70
N ASP A 406 25.53 3.15 34.43
CA ASP A 406 25.54 2.93 35.88
C ASP A 406 26.01 1.52 36.29
N GLY A 407 26.36 0.67 35.31
CA GLY A 407 26.79 -0.71 35.50
C GLY A 407 25.65 -1.72 35.58
N THR A 408 24.39 -1.28 35.47
CA THR A 408 23.23 -2.18 35.46
C THR A 408 23.19 -2.98 34.16
N VAL A 409 23.10 -4.30 34.26
CA VAL A 409 22.89 -5.17 33.09
C VAL A 409 21.40 -5.13 32.74
N ARG A 410 21.03 -4.46 31.66
CA ARG A 410 19.65 -4.46 31.17
C ARG A 410 19.37 -5.76 30.40
N PRO A 411 18.30 -6.51 30.75
CA PRO A 411 17.97 -7.75 30.06
C PRO A 411 17.70 -7.55 28.57
N ALA A 412 17.88 -8.60 27.78
CA ALA A 412 17.45 -8.62 26.39
C ALA A 412 15.92 -8.69 26.28
N LEU A 413 15.33 -8.30 25.14
CA LEU A 413 13.87 -8.23 25.02
C LEU A 413 13.19 -9.59 25.21
N GLU A 414 13.77 -10.66 24.69
CA GLU A 414 13.25 -12.03 24.81
C GLU A 414 13.13 -12.52 26.26
N GLU A 415 13.93 -11.96 27.18
CA GLU A 415 13.84 -12.25 28.62
C GLU A 415 12.54 -11.69 29.23
N PHE A 416 11.98 -10.62 28.65
CA PHE A 416 10.64 -10.12 29.01
C PHE A 416 9.52 -10.88 28.30
N LEU A 417 9.78 -11.40 27.09
CA LEU A 417 8.80 -12.12 26.29
C LEU A 417 8.47 -13.50 26.87
N ALA A 418 9.49 -14.27 27.25
CA ALA A 418 9.32 -15.66 27.69
C ALA A 418 8.39 -15.82 28.92
N PRO A 419 8.54 -15.05 30.02
CA PRO A 419 7.66 -15.16 31.18
C PRO A 419 6.20 -14.79 30.88
N LEU A 420 5.97 -14.01 29.82
CA LEU A 420 4.64 -13.62 29.36
C LEU A 420 4.00 -14.64 28.41
N GLY A 421 4.73 -15.71 28.05
CA GLY A 421 4.30 -16.76 27.14
C GLY A 421 4.44 -16.39 25.66
N LEU A 422 5.20 -15.33 25.35
CA LEU A 422 5.50 -14.89 23.99
C LEU A 422 6.76 -15.61 23.51
N THR A 423 6.59 -16.55 22.58
CA THR A 423 7.61 -17.52 22.14
C THR A 423 8.12 -17.29 20.72
N CYS A 424 7.60 -16.30 20.00
CA CYS A 424 8.03 -15.99 18.64
C CYS A 424 7.91 -14.49 18.36
N PHE A 425 8.90 -13.89 17.71
CA PHE A 425 8.84 -12.54 17.15
C PHE A 425 9.49 -12.46 15.77
N PHE A 426 9.44 -11.29 15.14
CA PHE A 426 9.94 -11.05 13.79
C PHE A 426 11.07 -10.03 13.77
N ALA A 427 12.05 -10.24 12.90
CA ALA A 427 13.18 -9.34 12.70
C ALA A 427 13.39 -9.01 11.21
N GLU A 428 14.06 -7.88 10.94
CA GLU A 428 14.42 -7.49 9.58
C GLU A 428 15.54 -8.38 9.02
N THR A 429 15.59 -8.52 7.69
CA THR A 429 16.55 -9.33 6.92
C THR A 429 17.99 -9.14 7.41
N HIS A 430 18.45 -7.89 7.58
CA HIS A 430 19.83 -7.59 7.92
C HIS A 430 20.22 -8.05 9.34
N ALA A 431 19.25 -8.17 10.24
CA ALA A 431 19.47 -8.70 11.59
C ALA A 431 19.71 -10.22 11.58
N ILE A 432 19.28 -10.91 10.52
CA ILE A 432 19.40 -12.37 10.37
C ILE A 432 20.55 -12.77 9.43
N GLU A 433 20.59 -12.20 8.22
CA GLU A 433 21.56 -12.57 7.18
C GLU A 433 22.92 -11.85 7.31
N GLY A 434 22.95 -10.77 8.11
CA GLY A 434 24.04 -9.80 8.09
C GLY A 434 24.04 -8.96 6.80
N GLY A 435 24.85 -7.89 6.78
CA GLY A 435 24.97 -6.99 5.63
C GLY A 435 24.13 -5.70 5.74
N ARG A 436 24.01 -4.97 4.62
CA ARG A 436 23.32 -3.67 4.62
C ARG A 436 21.80 -3.84 4.75
N PRO A 437 21.11 -2.95 5.48
CA PRO A 437 19.64 -2.88 5.49
C PRO A 437 19.04 -2.80 4.08
N VAL A 438 17.80 -3.27 3.92
CA VAL A 438 17.05 -3.38 2.65
C VAL A 438 15.61 -2.91 2.81
N GLY A 439 14.97 -2.41 1.74
CA GLY A 439 13.56 -1.99 1.77
C GLY A 439 13.31 -0.77 2.70
N LYS A 440 12.27 -0.82 3.56
CA LYS A 440 12.00 0.21 4.59
C LYS A 440 13.27 0.56 5.36
N ALA A 441 14.04 -0.46 5.71
CA ALA A 441 15.24 -0.32 6.48
C ALA A 441 16.43 0.27 5.70
N ALA A 442 16.45 0.19 4.37
CA ALA A 442 17.45 0.88 3.54
C ALA A 442 17.17 2.38 3.36
N GLY A 443 15.98 2.85 3.75
CA GLY A 443 15.49 4.18 3.38
C GLY A 443 14.84 4.23 1.99
N ASP A 444 14.60 3.08 1.35
CA ASP A 444 13.94 2.95 0.05
C ASP A 444 12.40 3.02 0.18
N VAL A 445 11.87 3.96 0.97
CA VAL A 445 10.43 4.13 1.16
C VAL A 445 9.88 5.04 0.08
N ALA A 446 9.13 4.46 -0.88
CA ALA A 446 8.15 5.22 -1.63
C ALA A 446 6.91 4.35 -1.92
N ILE A 447 6.02 4.29 -0.92
CA ILE A 447 4.59 4.11 -1.13
C ILE A 447 3.91 5.25 -0.35
N GLY A 448 3.31 6.21 -1.08
CA GLY A 448 2.72 7.45 -0.57
C GLY A 448 3.27 8.72 -1.26
N PRO A 449 2.53 9.85 -1.35
CA PRO A 449 2.92 11.02 -2.12
C PRO A 449 3.98 11.85 -1.38
N TYR A 450 4.33 11.46 -0.16
CA TYR A 450 5.44 12.02 0.58
C TYR A 450 6.80 11.54 0.04
N GLY A 451 6.81 10.74 -1.03
CA GLY A 451 7.98 10.38 -1.82
C GLY A 451 8.63 11.53 -2.62
N SER A 452 8.13 12.77 -2.54
CA SER A 452 8.77 13.95 -3.17
C SER A 452 9.56 14.83 -2.19
N ILE A 453 10.16 14.25 -1.15
CA ILE A 453 11.34 14.85 -0.51
C ILE A 453 12.44 13.79 -0.42
N THR A 454 13.14 13.59 -1.54
CA THR A 454 14.46 12.95 -1.52
C THR A 454 15.45 13.92 -0.87
N ARG A 455 15.42 14.03 0.45
CA ARG A 455 16.59 14.55 1.17
C ARG A 455 17.59 13.42 1.20
N ARG A 456 18.69 13.57 0.47
CA ARG A 456 19.90 12.77 0.64
C ARG A 456 20.38 12.98 2.07
N TYR A 457 20.01 12.09 2.97
CA TYR A 457 20.65 12.00 4.27
C TYR A 457 22.01 11.36 4.05
N VAL A 458 23.07 12.08 4.42
CA VAL A 458 24.39 11.49 4.59
C VAL A 458 24.29 10.67 5.87
N LEU A 459 23.89 9.40 5.73
CA LEU A 459 24.07 8.41 6.78
C LEU A 459 25.57 8.41 7.12
N PRO A 460 25.98 8.68 8.37
CA PRO A 460 27.26 8.17 8.83
C PRO A 460 27.06 6.66 8.86
N VAL A 461 27.43 5.99 7.77
CA VAL A 461 27.65 4.55 7.81
C VAL A 461 28.82 4.41 8.77
N ASP A 462 28.52 4.09 10.02
CA ASP A 462 29.56 3.75 10.97
C ASP A 462 30.22 2.48 10.43
N GLU A 463 31.41 2.62 9.84
CA GLU A 463 32.19 1.54 9.23
C GLU A 463 32.69 0.53 10.29
N SER A 464 32.16 0.58 11.51
CA SER A 464 32.63 -0.19 12.67
C SER A 464 31.73 -1.35 13.10
N GLN A 465 30.56 -1.56 12.46
CA GLN A 465 29.70 -2.71 12.78
C GLN A 465 29.94 -3.90 11.82
N GLU A 466 31.03 -4.64 12.04
CA GLU A 466 31.14 -6.03 11.62
C GLU A 466 30.13 -6.89 12.41
N LEU A 467 28.86 -6.88 11.99
CA LEU A 467 27.78 -7.68 12.59
C LEU A 467 27.62 -9.03 11.89
N ALA A 468 27.77 -10.09 12.70
CA ALA A 468 27.47 -11.52 12.51
C ALA A 468 27.31 -12.05 11.06
N GLN A 469 28.28 -12.84 10.61
CA GLN A 469 28.17 -13.71 9.43
C GLN A 469 27.15 -14.85 9.66
N GLY A 470 26.16 -15.03 8.77
CA GLY A 470 25.82 -16.37 8.27
C GLY A 470 24.43 -16.98 8.52
N GLY A 471 23.41 -16.22 8.96
CA GLY A 471 22.03 -16.72 9.05
C GLY A 471 21.27 -16.71 7.71
N THR A 472 20.08 -17.29 7.67
CA THR A 472 19.19 -17.27 6.50
C THR A 472 17.75 -16.97 6.88
N THR A 473 17.06 -16.11 6.13
CA THR A 473 15.64 -15.79 6.37
C THR A 473 14.69 -16.96 6.09
N TYR A 474 15.20 -18.08 5.59
CA TYR A 474 14.43 -19.29 5.31
C TYR A 474 14.26 -20.22 6.53
N GLN A 475 14.87 -19.88 7.68
CA GLN A 475 14.80 -20.65 8.91
C GLN A 475 14.37 -19.77 10.08
N ALA A 476 13.80 -20.41 11.10
CA ALA A 476 13.62 -19.81 12.40
C ALA A 476 14.81 -20.14 13.30
N TYR A 477 15.12 -19.25 14.24
CA TYR A 477 16.23 -19.41 15.18
C TYR A 477 15.74 -19.19 16.60
N TYR A 478 16.26 -19.94 17.55
CA TYR A 478 16.12 -19.57 18.97
C TYR A 478 17.09 -18.44 19.32
N VAL A 479 16.63 -17.47 20.12
CA VAL A 479 17.43 -16.29 20.50
C VAL A 479 18.20 -16.54 21.80
N VAL A 480 19.46 -16.11 21.84
CA VAL A 480 20.34 -16.21 23.03
C VAL A 480 20.11 -15.04 23.99
N GLY A 481 19.80 -15.34 25.25
CA GLY A 481 19.65 -14.34 26.32
C GLY A 481 20.97 -13.85 26.92
N SER A 482 20.88 -12.82 27.78
CA SER A 482 22.01 -12.06 28.38
C SER A 482 23.13 -12.89 29.02
N SER A 483 22.79 -14.01 29.68
CA SER A 483 23.73 -14.69 30.59
C SER A 483 23.43 -16.16 30.89
N ARG A 484 22.31 -16.73 30.38
CA ARG A 484 21.81 -18.06 30.78
C ARG A 484 21.55 -19.05 29.63
N GLY A 485 21.98 -18.74 28.41
CA GLY A 485 21.60 -19.54 27.23
C GLY A 485 20.20 -19.17 26.76
N LEU A 486 19.40 -20.15 26.36
CA LEU A 486 18.02 -19.93 25.93
C LEU A 486 17.12 -19.57 27.11
N THR A 487 16.08 -18.77 26.86
CA THR A 487 15.00 -18.51 27.82
C THR A 487 14.15 -19.76 28.06
N GLU A 488 13.40 -19.78 29.17
CA GLU A 488 12.41 -20.84 29.45
C GLU A 488 11.00 -20.21 29.57
N PRO A 489 10.08 -20.47 28.62
CA PRO A 489 10.27 -21.20 27.36
C PRO A 489 11.17 -20.44 26.37
N PRO A 490 11.81 -21.15 25.41
CA PRO A 490 12.69 -20.51 24.44
C PRO A 490 11.90 -19.63 23.47
N VAL A 491 12.50 -18.50 23.09
CA VAL A 491 11.90 -17.52 22.17
C VAL A 491 12.56 -17.65 20.81
N ALA A 492 11.75 -17.84 19.77
CA ALA A 492 12.17 -17.91 18.40
C ALA A 492 12.08 -16.54 17.68
N VAL A 493 12.92 -16.35 16.67
CA VAL A 493 12.89 -15.23 15.74
C VAL A 493 12.71 -15.75 14.31
N ILE A 494 11.84 -15.08 13.55
CA ILE A 494 11.65 -15.31 12.11
C ILE A 494 12.07 -14.05 11.35
N GLY A 495 12.97 -14.22 10.38
CA GLY A 495 13.42 -13.13 9.51
C GLY A 495 12.43 -12.83 8.40
N ARG A 496 12.21 -11.54 8.12
CA ARG A 496 11.49 -11.09 6.93
C ARG A 496 12.24 -11.53 5.66
N ASN A 497 11.55 -12.11 4.69
CA ASN A 497 12.16 -12.42 3.39
C ASN A 497 12.33 -11.14 2.55
N ASN A 498 13.57 -10.84 2.18
CA ASN A 498 13.90 -9.63 1.41
C ASN A 498 13.25 -9.62 0.02
N ARG A 499 13.26 -10.75 -0.70
CA ARG A 499 12.80 -10.79 -2.10
C ARG A 499 11.31 -10.57 -2.23
N THR A 500 10.50 -11.24 -1.41
CA THR A 500 9.05 -11.01 -1.39
C THR A 500 8.72 -9.63 -0.84
N GLY A 501 9.49 -9.14 0.14
CA GLY A 501 9.42 -7.78 0.66
C GLY A 501 9.59 -6.73 -0.46
N GLN A 502 10.71 -6.76 -1.18
CA GLN A 502 11.01 -5.82 -2.27
C GLN A 502 9.99 -5.88 -3.40
N GLN A 503 9.50 -7.07 -3.74
CA GLN A 503 8.56 -7.26 -4.85
C GLN A 503 7.21 -6.55 -4.63
N VAL A 504 6.83 -6.28 -3.39
CA VAL A 504 5.61 -5.54 -3.06
C VAL A 504 5.93 -4.10 -2.64
N TRP A 505 6.98 -3.88 -1.85
CA TRP A 505 7.29 -2.57 -1.26
C TRP A 505 8.18 -1.65 -2.10
N SER A 506 8.81 -2.15 -3.17
CA SER A 506 9.69 -1.31 -3.98
C SER A 506 8.89 -0.20 -4.68
N ALA A 507 9.35 1.04 -4.55
CA ALA A 507 8.77 2.18 -5.24
C ALA A 507 8.91 2.10 -6.77
N ASP A 508 9.98 1.47 -7.24
CA ASP A 508 10.31 1.38 -8.66
C ASP A 508 9.79 0.09 -9.31
N LEU A 509 9.72 -1.01 -8.55
CA LEU A 509 9.43 -2.36 -9.06
C LEU A 509 8.25 -3.05 -8.37
N GLY A 510 7.66 -2.43 -7.34
CA GLY A 510 6.58 -3.00 -6.56
C GLY A 510 5.24 -2.96 -7.30
N TYR A 511 4.40 -3.97 -7.07
CA TYR A 511 3.06 -4.03 -7.68
C TYR A 511 2.19 -2.78 -7.46
N PRO A 512 2.19 -2.14 -6.27
CA PRO A 512 1.36 -0.95 -6.04
C PRO A 512 1.62 0.21 -7.00
N GLY A 513 2.80 0.26 -7.65
CA GLY A 513 3.15 1.29 -8.64
C GLY A 513 2.61 1.03 -10.06
N GLU A 514 1.86 -0.05 -10.28
CA GLU A 514 1.25 -0.37 -11.57
C GLU A 514 0.29 0.74 -12.04
N ALA A 515 0.38 1.08 -13.32
CA ALA A 515 -0.32 2.20 -13.93
C ALA A 515 -1.86 2.06 -13.90
N ASP A 516 -2.36 0.84 -13.87
CA ASP A 516 -3.80 0.54 -13.90
C ASP A 516 -4.47 0.54 -12.51
N TYR A 517 -3.69 0.56 -11.41
CA TYR A 517 -4.21 0.60 -10.04
C TYR A 517 -4.68 1.98 -9.60
N ARG A 518 -5.55 2.03 -8.59
CA ARG A 518 -6.11 3.28 -8.01
C ARG A 518 -4.99 4.21 -7.51
N GLU A 519 -5.06 5.47 -7.93
CA GLU A 519 -4.20 6.54 -7.42
C GLU A 519 -4.71 7.02 -6.06
N PHE A 520 -3.96 6.72 -4.99
CA PHE A 520 -4.32 7.10 -3.62
C PHE A 520 -4.36 8.62 -3.41
N HIS A 521 -3.49 9.36 -4.09
CA HIS A 521 -3.21 10.77 -3.78
C HIS A 521 -4.15 11.77 -4.44
N LYS A 522 -4.83 11.36 -5.51
CA LYS A 522 -5.74 12.23 -6.25
C LYS A 522 -7.16 12.02 -5.75
N LYS A 523 -7.62 12.97 -4.94
CA LYS A 523 -8.98 13.03 -4.39
C LYS A 523 -9.81 14.06 -5.15
N ASP A 524 -11.10 13.78 -5.35
CA ASP A 524 -12.04 14.76 -5.89
C ASP A 524 -12.24 15.91 -4.90
N GLU A 525 -12.27 17.14 -5.40
CA GLU A 525 -12.33 18.35 -4.56
C GLU A 525 -13.63 18.48 -3.76
N ARG A 526 -14.71 17.79 -4.15
CA ARG A 526 -16.03 17.88 -3.51
C ARG A 526 -16.33 16.67 -2.63
N SER A 527 -16.09 15.47 -3.14
CA SER A 527 -16.42 14.24 -2.42
C SER A 527 -15.24 13.64 -1.65
N GLY A 528 -14.00 13.96 -2.01
CA GLY A 528 -12.81 13.33 -1.43
C GLY A 528 -12.49 11.94 -2.00
N LEU A 529 -13.34 11.39 -2.89
CA LEU A 529 -13.18 10.06 -3.46
C LEU A 529 -12.08 10.02 -4.54
N GLN A 530 -11.41 8.86 -4.67
CA GLN A 530 -10.31 8.69 -5.63
C GLN A 530 -10.77 8.06 -6.95
N TYR A 531 -10.97 8.87 -7.99
CA TYR A 531 -11.47 8.42 -9.31
C TYR A 531 -10.39 8.14 -10.36
N TRP A 532 -9.12 8.20 -10.01
CA TRP A 532 -8.00 8.15 -10.95
C TRP A 532 -7.11 6.95 -10.72
N ARG A 533 -6.35 6.56 -11.75
CA ARG A 533 -5.33 5.51 -11.69
C ARG A 533 -3.93 6.11 -11.63
N VAL A 534 -2.97 5.32 -11.18
CA VAL A 534 -1.56 5.72 -11.08
C VAL A 534 -1.02 6.24 -12.41
N THR A 535 -1.50 5.72 -13.55
CA THR A 535 -1.22 6.17 -14.92
C THR A 535 0.20 5.87 -15.42
N GLY A 536 1.19 6.10 -14.57
CA GLY A 536 2.59 5.82 -14.81
C GLY A 536 3.49 6.48 -13.76
N PRO A 537 4.76 6.08 -13.71
CA PRO A 537 5.71 6.67 -12.79
C PRO A 537 5.93 8.14 -13.11
N ARG A 538 5.88 9.01 -12.09
CA ARG A 538 6.16 10.45 -12.18
C ARG A 538 5.21 11.26 -13.08
N VAL A 539 4.01 10.74 -13.36
CA VAL A 539 2.91 11.53 -13.93
C VAL A 539 2.38 12.48 -12.85
N ASP A 540 2.20 13.75 -13.20
CA ASP A 540 1.63 14.75 -12.29
C ASP A 540 0.18 14.41 -11.92
N LEU A 541 -0.30 14.84 -10.74
CA LEU A 541 -1.67 14.60 -10.32
C LEU A 541 -2.68 15.18 -11.33
N GLY A 542 -2.40 16.32 -11.97
CA GLY A 542 -3.26 16.89 -13.00
C GLY A 542 -3.48 15.96 -14.21
N ASP A 543 -2.44 15.21 -14.57
CA ASP A 543 -2.37 14.39 -15.80
C ASP A 543 -2.73 12.91 -15.57
N LYS A 544 -3.18 12.54 -14.37
CA LYS A 544 -3.65 11.18 -14.07
C LYS A 544 -4.94 10.87 -14.85
N ASP A 545 -4.96 9.72 -15.50
CA ASP A 545 -6.11 9.16 -16.19
C ASP A 545 -7.14 8.56 -15.21
N LEU A 546 -8.34 8.31 -15.72
CA LEU A 546 -9.43 7.75 -14.93
C LEU A 546 -9.17 6.28 -14.56
N TYR A 547 -9.64 5.89 -13.38
CA TYR A 547 -9.53 4.52 -12.88
C TYR A 547 -10.45 3.57 -13.65
N HIS A 548 -9.98 2.35 -13.93
CA HIS A 548 -10.75 1.30 -14.61
C HIS A 548 -10.69 0.01 -13.78
N PRO A 549 -11.72 -0.29 -12.96
CA PRO A 549 -11.73 -1.47 -12.08
C PRO A 549 -11.45 -2.79 -12.80
N ASP A 550 -11.95 -2.95 -14.03
CA ASP A 550 -11.75 -4.18 -14.81
C ASP A 550 -10.28 -4.37 -15.25
N TRP A 551 -9.58 -3.27 -15.58
CA TRP A 551 -8.16 -3.33 -15.95
C TRP A 551 -7.30 -3.65 -14.73
N ALA A 552 -7.62 -3.03 -13.60
CA ALA A 552 -6.96 -3.30 -12.34
C ALA A 552 -7.12 -4.78 -11.93
N ALA A 553 -8.31 -5.36 -12.09
CA ALA A 553 -8.57 -6.79 -11.84
C ALA A 553 -7.73 -7.73 -12.72
N ASP A 554 -7.47 -7.37 -13.99
CA ASP A 554 -6.56 -8.12 -14.85
C ASP A 554 -5.13 -8.11 -14.28
N ARG A 555 -4.65 -6.94 -13.85
CA ARG A 555 -3.32 -6.78 -13.24
C ARG A 555 -3.17 -7.52 -11.94
N VAL A 556 -4.20 -7.55 -11.10
CA VAL A 556 -4.24 -8.34 -9.87
C VAL A 556 -3.93 -9.81 -10.17
N ARG A 557 -4.59 -10.39 -11.19
CA ARG A 557 -4.40 -11.80 -11.57
C ARG A 557 -3.00 -12.09 -12.11
N ASP A 558 -2.41 -11.17 -12.85
CA ASP A 558 -1.04 -11.31 -13.35
C ASP A 558 -0.02 -11.20 -12.21
N HIS A 559 -0.18 -10.21 -11.32
CA HIS A 559 0.71 -10.01 -10.17
C HIS A 559 0.59 -11.10 -9.12
N ALA A 560 -0.59 -11.67 -8.90
CA ALA A 560 -0.77 -12.81 -8.01
C ALA A 560 -0.07 -14.06 -8.57
N ARG A 561 -0.20 -14.34 -9.88
CA ARG A 561 0.53 -15.42 -10.56
C ARG A 561 2.04 -15.25 -10.48
N HIS A 562 2.54 -14.03 -10.71
CA HIS A 562 3.96 -13.74 -10.57
C HIS A 562 4.45 -13.97 -9.14
N PHE A 563 3.73 -13.46 -8.13
CA PHE A 563 4.13 -13.60 -6.74
C PHE A 563 4.08 -15.05 -6.26
N ALA A 564 3.03 -15.81 -6.58
CA ALA A 564 2.95 -17.22 -6.27
C ALA A 564 4.13 -18.00 -6.89
N GLY A 565 4.43 -17.74 -8.18
CA GLY A 565 5.59 -18.34 -8.85
C GLY A 565 6.93 -17.96 -8.22
N LEU A 566 7.08 -16.71 -7.75
CA LEU A 566 8.26 -16.26 -7.01
C LEU A 566 8.40 -17.06 -5.70
N VAL A 567 7.33 -17.20 -4.92
CA VAL A 567 7.36 -17.97 -3.66
C VAL A 567 7.75 -19.42 -3.91
N GLU A 568 7.13 -20.08 -4.91
CA GLU A 568 7.48 -21.44 -5.31
C GLU A 568 8.95 -21.56 -5.73
N GLN A 569 9.47 -20.60 -6.50
CA GLN A 569 10.85 -20.57 -6.92
C GLN A 569 11.81 -20.45 -5.73
N LEU A 570 11.51 -19.57 -4.76
CA LEU A 570 12.35 -19.36 -3.58
C LEU A 570 12.39 -20.60 -2.70
N VAL A 571 11.22 -21.20 -2.41
CA VAL A 571 11.11 -22.43 -1.62
C VAL A 571 11.85 -23.58 -2.31
N ARG A 572 11.62 -23.77 -3.62
CA ARG A 572 12.28 -24.82 -4.41
C ARG A 572 13.80 -24.64 -4.42
N ALA A 573 14.28 -23.43 -4.72
CA ALA A 573 15.72 -23.17 -4.80
C ALA A 573 16.42 -23.38 -3.45
N TYR A 574 15.76 -22.99 -2.34
CA TYR A 574 16.28 -23.23 -1.00
C TYR A 574 16.34 -24.74 -0.69
N HIS A 575 15.27 -25.49 -0.97
CA HIS A 575 15.23 -26.92 -0.76
C HIS A 575 16.23 -27.69 -1.65
N GLU A 576 16.38 -27.32 -2.92
CA GLU A 576 17.34 -27.95 -3.85
C GLU A 576 18.80 -27.69 -3.46
N SER A 577 19.10 -26.54 -2.86
CA SER A 577 20.46 -26.18 -2.45
C SER A 577 20.86 -26.73 -1.09
N THR A 578 19.92 -26.87 -0.15
CA THR A 578 20.21 -27.26 1.25
C THR A 578 19.65 -28.64 1.64
N GLY A 579 18.64 -29.13 0.92
CA GLY A 579 17.84 -30.29 1.32
C GLY A 579 16.89 -30.03 2.50
N ALA A 580 16.83 -28.79 3.01
CA ALA A 580 16.04 -28.42 4.17
C ALA A 580 14.66 -27.88 3.78
N TYR A 581 13.69 -28.06 4.68
CA TYR A 581 12.36 -27.48 4.59
C TYR A 581 12.40 -26.03 5.08
N GLY A 582 12.34 -25.05 4.17
CA GLY A 582 12.45 -23.63 4.49
C GLY A 582 11.09 -22.93 4.65
N LEU A 583 11.08 -21.78 5.33
CA LEU A 583 9.95 -20.86 5.47
C LEU A 583 10.19 -19.57 4.69
N VAL A 584 9.22 -19.12 3.91
CA VAL A 584 9.21 -17.76 3.36
C VAL A 584 8.18 -16.93 4.14
N ALA A 585 8.67 -16.08 5.04
CA ALA A 585 7.84 -15.14 5.81
C ALA A 585 7.80 -13.76 5.12
N SER A 586 6.60 -13.32 4.72
CA SER A 586 6.41 -12.05 4.02
C SER A 586 5.65 -11.07 4.91
N ASN A 587 6.39 -10.11 5.48
CA ASN A 587 5.90 -9.18 6.50
C ASN A 587 5.58 -7.82 5.87
N TYR A 588 4.36 -7.32 6.13
CA TYR A 588 3.85 -6.07 5.58
C TYR A 588 2.93 -5.36 6.59
N ASP A 589 2.86 -4.03 6.51
CA ASP A 589 1.76 -3.27 7.13
C ASP A 589 0.43 -3.68 6.47
N ALA A 590 -0.59 -3.99 7.27
CA ALA A 590 -1.86 -4.51 6.78
C ALA A 590 -2.60 -3.47 5.94
N GLU A 591 -2.50 -2.20 6.34
CA GLU A 591 -3.13 -1.06 5.66
C GLU A 591 -2.53 -0.80 4.27
N LEU A 592 -1.39 -1.43 3.94
CA LEU A 592 -0.94 -1.46 2.55
C LEU A 592 -2.03 -2.03 1.63
N PHE A 593 -2.72 -3.09 2.06
CA PHE A 593 -3.67 -3.80 1.24
C PHE A 593 -5.07 -3.26 1.45
N GLY A 594 -5.65 -2.66 0.42
CA GLY A 594 -6.99 -2.07 0.44
C GLY A 594 -6.96 -0.55 0.62
N HIS A 595 -6.14 -0.02 1.52
CA HIS A 595 -6.06 1.43 1.71
C HIS A 595 -5.04 2.09 0.76
N TRP A 596 -3.74 1.87 0.99
CA TRP A 596 -2.69 2.46 0.15
C TRP A 596 -2.64 1.87 -1.26
N TRP A 597 -2.72 0.53 -1.35
CA TRP A 597 -2.89 -0.21 -2.58
C TRP A 597 -4.27 -0.85 -2.58
N PHE A 598 -5.21 -0.20 -3.26
CA PHE A 598 -6.64 -0.52 -3.20
C PHE A 598 -6.97 -1.97 -3.57
N GLU A 599 -6.31 -2.49 -4.60
CA GLU A 599 -6.51 -3.83 -5.12
C GLU A 599 -5.73 -4.89 -4.34
N GLY A 600 -4.98 -4.49 -3.31
CA GLY A 600 -4.12 -5.38 -2.54
C GLY A 600 -4.86 -6.52 -1.84
N ILE A 601 -6.11 -6.30 -1.43
CA ILE A 601 -6.95 -7.34 -0.81
C ILE A 601 -7.33 -8.42 -1.83
N ASP A 602 -7.74 -8.01 -3.03
CA ASP A 602 -8.04 -8.95 -4.12
C ASP A 602 -6.79 -9.71 -4.54
N TRP A 603 -5.62 -9.05 -4.53
CA TRP A 603 -4.35 -9.72 -4.76
C TRP A 603 -4.01 -10.76 -3.70
N ILE A 604 -4.18 -10.48 -2.40
CA ILE A 604 -3.99 -11.47 -1.34
C ILE A 604 -4.90 -12.69 -1.57
N ARG A 605 -6.17 -12.43 -1.92
CA ARG A 605 -7.15 -13.49 -2.21
C ARG A 605 -6.69 -14.40 -3.34
N GLU A 606 -6.24 -13.82 -4.45
CA GLU A 606 -5.72 -14.58 -5.60
C GLU A 606 -4.43 -15.32 -5.28
N VAL A 607 -3.51 -14.73 -4.50
CA VAL A 607 -2.28 -15.41 -4.06
C VAL A 607 -2.60 -16.65 -3.22
N PHE A 608 -3.55 -16.57 -2.29
CA PHE A 608 -3.96 -17.75 -1.51
C PHE A 608 -4.59 -18.83 -2.37
N ARG A 609 -5.46 -18.46 -3.33
CA ARG A 609 -6.03 -19.44 -4.28
C ARG A 609 -4.93 -20.20 -5.01
N LEU A 610 -3.97 -19.49 -5.59
CA LEU A 610 -2.87 -20.08 -6.34
C LEU A 610 -1.95 -20.95 -5.46
N LEU A 611 -1.53 -20.44 -4.30
CA LEU A 611 -0.62 -21.19 -3.41
C LEU A 611 -1.31 -22.38 -2.75
N SER A 612 -2.63 -22.34 -2.50
CA SER A 612 -3.36 -23.48 -1.96
C SER A 612 -3.44 -24.67 -2.92
N GLU A 613 -3.27 -24.42 -4.23
CA GLU A 613 -3.18 -25.45 -5.27
C GLU A 613 -1.73 -25.89 -5.53
N SER A 614 -0.74 -25.24 -4.90
CA SER A 614 0.68 -25.55 -5.09
C SER A 614 1.05 -26.90 -4.50
N ASP A 615 1.78 -27.69 -5.28
CA ASP A 615 2.39 -28.94 -4.82
C ASP A 615 3.75 -28.72 -4.12
N ILE A 616 4.21 -27.48 -4.00
CA ILE A 616 5.57 -27.13 -3.53
C ILE A 616 5.52 -26.44 -2.17
N VAL A 617 4.51 -25.61 -1.93
CA VAL A 617 4.47 -24.68 -0.81
C VAL A 617 3.30 -25.01 0.11
N ASP A 618 3.59 -25.21 1.39
CA ASP A 618 2.55 -25.34 2.42
C ASP A 618 2.24 -23.97 3.05
N LEU A 619 0.95 -23.64 3.18
CA LEU A 619 0.49 -22.43 3.85
C LEU A 619 0.39 -22.66 5.35
N VAL A 620 1.16 -21.93 6.15
CA VAL A 620 1.25 -22.08 7.61
C VAL A 620 1.11 -20.74 8.32
N SER A 621 0.76 -20.77 9.61
CA SER A 621 0.95 -19.61 10.49
C SER A 621 2.34 -19.63 11.13
N ALA A 622 2.79 -18.50 11.69
CA ALA A 622 4.12 -18.38 12.28
C ALA A 622 4.35 -19.37 13.43
N SER A 623 3.45 -19.43 14.41
CA SER A 623 3.59 -20.36 15.54
C SER A 623 3.36 -21.81 15.12
N GLN A 624 2.50 -22.07 14.13
CA GLN A 624 2.32 -23.42 13.58
C GLN A 624 3.63 -23.94 12.98
N PHE A 625 4.36 -23.10 12.23
CA PHE A 625 5.65 -23.48 11.68
C PHE A 625 6.65 -23.86 12.78
N ILE A 626 6.75 -23.07 13.85
CA ILE A 626 7.64 -23.35 14.98
C ILE A 626 7.27 -24.67 15.68
N ASP A 627 5.98 -24.98 15.84
CA ASP A 627 5.53 -26.23 16.46
C ASP A 627 5.82 -27.47 15.61
N GLU A 628 5.63 -27.35 14.28
CA GLU A 628 5.85 -28.45 13.34
C GLU A 628 7.34 -28.64 13.01
N ARG A 629 8.13 -27.58 13.17
CA ARG A 629 9.56 -27.47 12.86
C ARG A 629 10.26 -26.67 13.95
N GLU A 630 10.57 -27.35 15.05
CA GLU A 630 11.32 -26.75 16.16
C GLU A 630 12.67 -26.21 15.66
N PRO A 631 13.04 -24.95 15.95
CA PRO A 631 14.32 -24.38 15.55
C PRO A 631 15.51 -25.21 16.05
N GLU A 632 16.33 -25.71 15.12
CA GLU A 632 17.54 -26.48 15.44
C GLU A 632 18.75 -25.57 15.72
N ALA A 633 18.67 -24.30 15.30
CA ALA A 633 19.75 -23.34 15.36
C ALA A 633 19.45 -22.20 16.34
N VAL A 634 20.52 -21.65 16.91
CA VAL A 634 20.49 -20.58 17.89
C VAL A 634 21.21 -19.35 17.32
N MET A 635 20.68 -18.15 17.55
CA MET A 635 21.20 -16.89 17.03
C MET A 635 21.29 -15.82 18.11
N ALA A 636 22.41 -15.10 18.14
CA ALA A 636 22.51 -13.83 18.84
C ALA A 636 22.06 -12.72 17.89
N VAL A 637 20.83 -12.25 18.04
CA VAL A 637 20.27 -11.20 17.18
C VAL A 637 20.93 -9.87 17.55
N PRO A 638 21.41 -9.07 16.58
CA PRO A 638 21.95 -7.75 16.86
C PRO A 638 20.83 -6.72 17.06
N GLU A 639 21.17 -5.63 17.75
CA GLU A 639 20.29 -4.47 17.86
C GLU A 639 19.91 -3.96 16.47
N SER A 640 18.61 -3.79 16.23
CA SER A 640 18.09 -3.50 14.89
C SER A 640 16.67 -2.95 14.95
N SER A 641 16.21 -2.41 13.82
CA SER A 641 14.79 -2.13 13.55
C SER A 641 14.51 -2.31 12.05
N TRP A 642 13.24 -2.29 11.64
CA TRP A 642 12.91 -2.17 10.21
C TRP A 642 12.81 -0.71 9.71
N GLY A 643 13.16 0.27 10.56
CA GLY A 643 13.21 1.69 10.23
C GLY A 643 14.48 2.09 9.48
N VAL A 644 14.59 3.37 9.11
CA VAL A 644 15.65 3.86 8.21
C VAL A 644 17.05 3.53 8.74
N GLY A 645 17.88 2.99 7.87
CA GLY A 645 19.23 2.50 8.18
C GLY A 645 19.26 1.20 8.98
N GLY A 646 18.13 0.53 9.22
CA GLY A 646 18.06 -0.63 10.12
C GLY A 646 18.33 -0.29 11.59
N THR A 647 18.36 1.00 11.92
CA THR A 647 18.75 1.54 13.24
C THR A 647 17.57 2.21 13.93
N HIS A 648 17.81 2.91 15.04
CA HIS A 648 16.77 3.64 15.77
C HIS A 648 16.57 5.09 15.29
N TRP A 649 17.29 5.51 14.24
CA TRP A 649 17.32 6.90 13.78
C TRP A 649 15.93 7.48 13.46
N THR A 650 15.00 6.65 12.95
CA THR A 650 13.63 7.11 12.67
C THR A 650 12.89 7.61 13.92
N TRP A 651 13.26 7.14 15.11
CA TRP A 651 12.62 7.54 16.37
C TRP A 651 13.53 8.38 17.27
N ASP A 652 14.86 8.25 17.17
CA ASP A 652 15.83 9.13 17.83
C ASP A 652 16.72 9.86 16.81
N ASN A 653 16.38 11.12 16.55
CA ASN A 653 17.15 12.06 15.75
C ASN A 653 16.98 13.49 16.28
N ASP A 654 17.64 14.46 15.66
CA ASP A 654 17.60 15.87 16.10
C ASP A 654 16.18 16.46 16.24
N ALA A 655 15.22 15.99 15.43
CA ALA A 655 13.84 16.48 15.45
C ALA A 655 12.99 15.86 16.58
N THR A 656 13.34 14.66 17.06
CA THR A 656 12.55 13.91 18.04
C THR A 656 13.24 13.76 19.40
N ARG A 657 14.54 14.06 19.49
CA ARG A 657 15.36 13.92 20.70
C ARG A 657 14.76 14.59 21.93
N TRP A 658 14.06 15.70 21.74
CA TRP A 658 13.39 16.45 22.82
C TRP A 658 12.25 15.68 23.50
N MET A 659 11.68 14.65 22.86
CA MET A 659 10.59 13.84 23.39
C MET A 659 11.07 12.80 24.42
N TRP A 660 12.30 12.31 24.30
CA TRP A 660 12.79 11.17 25.10
C TRP A 660 13.01 11.52 26.57
N GLU A 661 13.61 12.67 26.89
CA GLU A 661 13.82 13.05 28.30
C GLU A 661 12.50 13.19 29.09
N PRO A 662 11.45 13.86 28.55
CA PRO A 662 10.13 13.85 29.19
C PRO A 662 9.51 12.46 29.36
N ILE A 663 9.68 11.55 28.38
CA ILE A 663 9.26 10.16 28.53
C ILE A 663 10.00 9.55 29.72
N HIS A 664 11.33 9.61 29.75
CA HIS A 664 12.14 9.01 30.79
C HIS A 664 11.84 9.58 32.19
N GLU A 665 11.53 10.89 32.28
CA GLU A 665 11.05 11.52 33.51
C GLU A 665 9.72 10.91 33.99
N ALA A 666 8.76 10.74 33.07
CA ALA A 666 7.47 10.15 33.35
C ALA A 666 7.59 8.67 33.80
N GLU A 667 8.45 7.89 33.15
CA GLU A 667 8.75 6.51 33.54
C GLU A 667 9.27 6.43 34.98
N ARG A 668 10.29 7.24 35.29
CA ARG A 668 10.84 7.35 36.66
C ARG A 668 9.78 7.76 37.67
N ARG A 669 8.89 8.67 37.30
CA ARG A 669 7.82 9.14 38.18
C ARG A 669 6.79 8.05 38.43
N MET A 670 6.45 7.25 37.42
CA MET A 670 5.53 6.14 37.58
C MET A 670 6.06 5.07 38.53
N GLU A 671 7.33 4.68 38.42
CA GLU A 671 7.96 3.75 39.37
C GLU A 671 7.93 4.27 40.81
N ARG A 672 8.18 5.59 40.99
CA ARG A 672 8.05 6.24 42.31
C ARG A 672 6.63 6.16 42.86
N LEU A 673 5.62 6.43 42.03
CA LEU A 673 4.21 6.32 42.43
C LEU A 673 3.86 4.90 42.89
N VAL A 674 4.31 3.87 42.16
CA VAL A 674 4.12 2.46 42.55
C VAL A 674 4.80 2.18 43.89
N SER A 675 6.01 2.71 44.10
CA SER A 675 6.79 2.53 45.33
C SER A 675 6.16 3.22 46.54
N LEU A 676 5.58 4.41 46.35
CA LEU A 676 4.87 5.16 47.40
C LEU A 676 3.54 4.49 47.76
N TYR A 677 2.86 3.91 46.79
CA TYR A 677 1.53 3.34 46.95
C TYR A 677 1.45 1.91 46.42
N PRO A 678 2.15 0.91 47.01
CA PRO A 678 2.19 -0.46 46.47
C PRO A 678 0.86 -1.23 46.61
N GLN A 679 -0.03 -0.74 47.48
CA GLN A 679 -1.31 -1.39 47.83
C GLN A 679 -2.47 -0.40 47.74
N ALA A 680 -2.43 0.54 46.78
CA ALA A 680 -3.50 1.51 46.60
C ALA A 680 -4.83 0.82 46.31
N GLN A 681 -5.91 1.35 46.88
CA GLN A 681 -7.28 0.88 46.69
C GLN A 681 -8.21 2.06 46.44
N GLY A 682 -9.45 1.78 46.00
CA GLY A 682 -10.46 2.81 45.76
C GLY A 682 -10.01 3.88 44.77
N ASP A 683 -10.27 5.15 45.11
CA ASP A 683 -10.05 6.31 44.24
C ASP A 683 -8.58 6.47 43.84
N LEU A 684 -7.64 6.25 44.76
CA LEU A 684 -6.21 6.37 44.46
C LEU A 684 -5.76 5.33 43.41
N ARG A 685 -6.27 4.09 43.50
CA ARG A 685 -5.99 3.06 42.48
C ARG A 685 -6.53 3.46 41.12
N LEU A 686 -7.72 4.08 41.08
CA LEU A 686 -8.31 4.55 39.82
C LEU A 686 -7.44 5.63 39.18
N VAL A 687 -6.98 6.62 39.95
CA VAL A 687 -6.09 7.68 39.47
C VAL A 687 -4.76 7.11 38.98
N LEU A 688 -4.13 6.22 39.74
CA LEU A 688 -2.86 5.57 39.35
C LEU A 688 -3.00 4.71 38.09
N ASN A 689 -4.13 4.01 37.93
CA ASN A 689 -4.42 3.26 36.71
C ASN A 689 -4.61 4.18 35.50
N GLN A 690 -5.25 5.35 35.67
CA GLN A 690 -5.33 6.32 34.58
C GLN A 690 -3.96 6.92 34.26
N ALA A 691 -3.13 7.22 35.26
CA ALA A 691 -1.75 7.68 35.04
C ALA A 691 -0.95 6.65 34.24
N ALA A 692 -1.11 5.35 34.54
CA ALA A 692 -0.48 4.28 33.77
C ALA A 692 -0.93 4.27 32.29
N ARG A 693 -2.21 4.57 32.00
CA ARG A 693 -2.69 4.69 30.61
C ARG A 693 -2.07 5.87 29.88
N GLU A 694 -2.02 7.04 30.52
CA GLU A 694 -1.38 8.23 29.93
C GLU A 694 0.10 7.98 29.66
N LEU A 695 0.80 7.25 30.57
CA LEU A 695 2.20 6.86 30.33
C LEU A 695 2.33 5.96 29.10
N LEU A 696 1.49 4.93 28.96
CA LEU A 696 1.51 4.07 27.78
C LEU A 696 1.23 4.88 26.51
N LEU A 697 0.22 5.74 26.50
CA LEU A 697 -0.14 6.57 25.35
C LEU A 697 0.99 7.55 24.98
N LEU A 698 1.64 8.15 25.98
CA LEU A 698 2.82 9.00 25.81
C LEU A 698 3.99 8.25 25.14
N GLN A 699 4.15 6.96 25.45
CA GLN A 699 5.24 6.13 24.96
C GLN A 699 5.07 5.60 23.53
N SER A 700 3.97 5.88 22.82
CA SER A 700 3.79 5.36 21.46
C SER A 700 4.93 5.78 20.52
N SER A 701 5.41 4.83 19.70
CA SER A 701 6.40 5.11 18.65
C SER A 701 5.85 6.00 17.54
N ASP A 702 4.52 6.11 17.41
CA ASP A 702 3.84 6.92 16.39
C ASP A 702 4.24 8.40 16.46
N TRP A 703 4.41 8.95 17.67
CA TRP A 703 4.70 10.38 17.84
C TRP A 703 6.04 10.79 17.22
N PRO A 704 7.18 10.18 17.61
CA PRO A 704 8.44 10.47 16.95
C PRO A 704 8.47 10.05 15.47
N PHE A 705 7.73 9.00 15.07
CA PHE A 705 7.63 8.58 13.67
C PHE A 705 6.96 9.67 12.79
N LEU A 706 5.81 10.19 13.21
CA LEU A 706 5.04 11.20 12.48
C LEU A 706 5.79 12.55 12.39
N VAL A 707 6.58 12.90 13.41
CA VAL A 707 7.47 14.07 13.38
C VAL A 707 8.61 13.84 12.38
N THR A 708 9.28 12.69 12.43
CA THR A 708 10.42 12.39 11.55
C THR A 708 10.03 12.32 10.08
N THR A 709 8.87 11.73 9.77
CA THR A 709 8.37 11.60 8.41
C THR A 709 7.72 12.87 7.88
N GLY A 710 7.39 13.83 8.76
CA GLY A 710 6.69 15.07 8.41
C GLY A 710 5.24 14.86 7.96
N GLN A 711 4.66 13.68 8.19
CA GLN A 711 3.29 13.36 7.79
C GLN A 711 2.26 14.16 8.60
N ALA A 712 2.48 14.30 9.91
CA ALA A 712 1.56 14.96 10.82
C ALA A 712 2.29 15.55 12.06
N ASP A 713 3.39 16.28 11.83
CA ASP A 713 4.27 16.82 12.90
C ASP A 713 3.51 17.60 13.99
N ALA A 714 2.69 18.59 13.58
CA ALA A 714 1.93 19.39 14.54
C ALA A 714 0.95 18.56 15.38
N TYR A 715 0.27 17.60 14.74
CA TYR A 715 -0.66 16.69 15.42
C TYR A 715 0.09 15.79 16.42
N ALA A 716 1.20 15.19 16.00
CA ALA A 716 2.01 14.31 16.85
C ALA A 716 2.58 15.06 18.06
N THR A 717 3.10 16.27 17.85
CA THR A 717 3.63 17.14 18.90
C THR A 717 2.54 17.53 19.91
N GLU A 718 1.34 17.87 19.44
CA GLU A 718 0.19 18.19 20.30
C GLU A 718 -0.26 16.97 21.12
N ARG A 719 -0.41 15.80 20.47
CA ARG A 719 -0.80 14.55 21.14
C ARG A 719 0.19 14.13 22.22
N PHE A 720 1.47 14.15 21.89
CA PHE A 720 2.55 13.89 22.84
C PHE A 720 2.47 14.82 24.06
N THR A 721 2.35 16.13 23.81
CA THR A 721 2.30 17.14 24.88
C THR A 721 1.07 16.96 25.77
N ASN A 722 -0.10 16.71 25.18
CA ASN A 722 -1.34 16.48 25.91
C ASN A 722 -1.25 15.26 26.85
N HIS A 723 -0.75 14.12 26.38
CA HIS A 723 -0.57 12.94 27.23
C HIS A 723 0.46 13.18 28.35
N LEU A 724 1.55 13.91 28.06
CA LEU A 724 2.53 14.28 29.07
C LEU A 724 1.94 15.18 30.16
N GLU A 725 1.15 16.19 29.80
CA GLU A 725 0.50 17.09 30.75
C GLU A 725 -0.54 16.36 31.59
N ARG A 726 -1.37 15.51 30.99
CA ARG A 726 -2.36 14.67 31.68
C ARG A 726 -1.68 13.72 32.66
N PHE A 727 -0.61 13.04 32.25
CA PHE A 727 0.20 12.19 33.13
C PHE A 727 0.73 12.99 34.33
N ARG A 728 1.38 14.13 34.08
CA ARG A 728 1.95 14.98 35.15
C ARG A 728 0.87 15.41 36.14
N ARG A 729 -0.30 15.82 35.65
CA ARG A 729 -1.42 16.24 36.50
C ARG A 729 -1.98 15.08 37.34
N LEU A 730 -2.15 13.90 36.76
CA LEU A 730 -2.60 12.71 37.49
C LEU A 730 -1.57 12.29 38.55
N ALA A 731 -0.29 12.36 38.24
CA ALA A 731 0.79 12.07 39.17
C ALA A 731 0.80 13.07 40.35
N ASP A 732 0.66 14.38 40.09
CA ASP A 732 0.55 15.41 41.13
C ASP A 732 -0.64 15.13 42.07
N LEU A 733 -1.79 14.78 41.51
CA LEU A 733 -3.01 14.47 42.25
C LEU A 733 -2.87 13.18 43.07
N ALA A 734 -2.18 12.17 42.55
CA ALA A 734 -1.88 10.95 43.28
C ALA A 734 -0.94 11.20 44.48
N GLU A 735 0.11 12.01 44.30
CA GLU A 735 1.07 12.39 45.34
C GLU A 735 0.42 13.23 46.47
N GLN A 736 -0.64 13.98 46.14
CA GLN A 736 -1.47 14.71 47.12
C GLN A 736 -2.42 13.80 47.91
N GLY A 737 -2.40 12.48 47.68
CA GLY A 737 -3.22 11.49 48.37
C GLY A 737 -4.52 11.14 47.65
N GLY A 738 -4.73 11.64 46.44
CA GLY A 738 -5.96 11.43 45.66
C GLY A 738 -7.15 12.22 46.19
N GLY A 739 -8.35 11.62 46.13
CA GLY A 739 -9.60 12.21 46.62
C GLY A 739 -10.66 12.38 45.53
N PRO A 740 -11.84 12.94 45.86
CA PRO A 740 -12.97 13.04 44.93
C PRO A 740 -12.69 13.86 43.68
N GLU A 741 -11.90 14.94 43.79
CA GLU A 741 -11.49 15.76 42.64
C GLU A 741 -10.54 14.99 41.72
N ALA A 742 -9.54 14.31 42.29
CA ALA A 742 -8.60 13.48 41.53
C ALA A 742 -9.32 12.34 40.81
N ARG A 743 -10.28 11.71 41.49
CA ARG A 743 -11.15 10.69 40.92
C ARG A 743 -11.96 11.24 39.74
N ALA A 744 -12.65 12.36 39.93
CA ALA A 744 -13.47 12.96 38.88
C ALA A 744 -12.64 13.35 37.65
N TYR A 745 -11.42 13.85 37.86
CA TYR A 745 -10.47 14.13 36.79
C TYR A 745 -10.05 12.86 36.04
N ALA A 746 -9.70 11.79 36.77
CA ALA A 746 -9.32 10.52 36.17
C ALA A 746 -10.48 9.81 35.45
N GLU A 747 -11.71 9.87 35.97
CA GLU A 747 -12.91 9.36 35.29
C GLU A 747 -13.22 10.17 34.02
N GLY A 748 -13.07 11.50 34.08
CA GLY A 748 -13.21 12.35 32.90
C GLY A 748 -12.18 12.04 31.81
N LEU A 749 -10.92 11.83 32.18
CA LEU A 749 -9.88 11.40 31.25
C LEU A 749 -10.13 9.98 30.74
N TYR A 750 -10.64 9.06 31.55
CA TYR A 750 -10.94 7.71 31.09
C TYR A 750 -11.97 7.68 29.96
N GLU A 751 -12.94 8.60 29.92
CA GLU A 751 -13.87 8.68 28.79
C GLU A 751 -13.23 9.24 27.52
N LEU A 752 -12.12 9.96 27.62
CA LEU A 752 -11.32 10.41 26.47
C LEU A 752 -10.32 9.33 26.04
N ASP A 753 -9.57 8.78 26.98
CA ASP A 753 -8.43 7.86 26.82
C ASP A 753 -8.80 6.45 27.31
N LYS A 754 -9.87 5.91 26.72
CA LYS A 754 -10.60 4.70 27.13
C LYS A 754 -9.94 3.40 26.67
N VAL A 755 -8.70 3.16 27.09
CA VAL A 755 -7.94 1.95 26.74
C VAL A 755 -7.57 1.12 27.97
N PHE A 756 -7.39 -0.19 27.78
CA PHE A 756 -6.86 -1.10 28.81
C PHE A 756 -7.67 -1.03 30.12
N ALA A 757 -8.95 -1.39 30.05
CA ALA A 757 -9.86 -1.31 31.19
C ALA A 757 -9.35 -2.06 32.45
N HIS A 758 -8.53 -3.10 32.27
CA HIS A 758 -7.96 -3.92 33.34
C HIS A 758 -6.49 -3.61 33.66
N ILE A 759 -5.96 -2.48 33.19
CA ILE A 759 -4.59 -2.07 33.51
C ILE A 759 -4.37 -2.05 35.02
N ASP A 760 -3.17 -2.44 35.43
CA ASP A 760 -2.72 -2.35 36.79
C ASP A 760 -1.45 -1.52 36.86
N TYR A 761 -1.54 -0.36 37.51
CA TYR A 761 -0.39 0.52 37.72
C TYR A 761 0.80 -0.20 38.37
N ARG A 762 0.55 -1.27 39.13
CA ARG A 762 1.59 -2.08 39.80
C ARG A 762 2.50 -2.84 38.83
N TRP A 763 2.10 -3.00 37.57
CA TRP A 763 2.99 -3.59 36.55
C TRP A 763 4.24 -2.74 36.30
N PHE A 764 4.16 -1.44 36.58
CA PHE A 764 5.24 -0.47 36.47
C PHE A 764 6.09 -0.38 37.76
N ALA A 765 6.05 -1.41 38.61
CA ALA A 765 6.97 -1.51 39.75
C ALA A 765 8.42 -1.57 39.25
N ALA A 766 9.32 -0.89 39.98
CA ALA A 766 10.73 -0.82 39.65
C ALA A 766 11.35 -2.22 39.50
N ARG A 767 11.99 -2.46 38.35
CA ARG A 767 12.59 -3.74 37.98
C ARG A 767 13.86 -3.60 37.13
N GLN A 768 14.58 -2.49 37.31
CA GLN A 768 15.78 -2.24 36.52
C GLN A 768 16.78 -3.41 36.68
N GLY A 769 17.23 -3.95 35.55
CA GLY A 769 18.13 -5.10 35.50
C GLY A 769 17.46 -6.47 35.63
N THR A 770 16.13 -6.55 35.69
CA THR A 770 15.41 -7.83 35.75
C THR A 770 14.15 -7.85 34.88
N ALA A 771 13.95 -8.95 34.17
CA ALA A 771 12.78 -9.18 33.32
C ALA A 771 11.62 -9.89 34.04
N GLU A 772 11.88 -10.45 35.24
CA GLU A 772 10.87 -11.09 36.10
C GLU A 772 9.84 -10.11 36.67
#